data_AF-A0A9N8NCU9-F1
#
_entry.id   AF-A0A9N8NCU9-F1
#
_cell.length_a   1.000
_cell.length_b   1.000
_cell.length_c   1.000
_cell.angle_alpha   90.00
_cell.angle_beta   90.00
_cell.angle_gamma   90.00
#
_symmetry.space_group_name_H-M   'P 1'
#
loop_
_entity.id
_entity.type
_entity.pdbx_description
1 polymer ?
#
loop_
_entity_poly.entity_id
_entity_poly.type
_entity_poly.pdbx_seq_one_letter_code
_entity_poly.pdbx_strand_id
1 'polypeptide(L)'
;MTLGSFTVRLPLYRIESQVTYHSPRIPSVFERMIMRLCAQYRDVQQVCELSLLAVFRDRLGVGDARELIEISMSNLLALDALEVPPGAQALECPLSELRLTADGESFLRNDRLPGRPRTETVEHLYDPLTNETVGRGERPQRATRVQQGEASPLAELLRPPSPAAHVEMALTRESYPWKQPATEIERVDSRIAEEPHREQTIVLSCRDDSVLSVHAPYDAALQKWLEHADPEVVWDALLADILMTDDGGEPLADAALLRDVQRVQPLSDPAQKRPPVRLRIVSAGADITLEPATPVVVLSPEVDVPPFVDHAAAPPRLVVPLHLPLAPGFAGASLALRSSLPAVDIAGAFRLYWAGQPRRCGLALTLAQSPSDAIWAVLREALETACATSDDPRVALLAALWRDPASVIDAWLAARAHRSFAELLTLGEACTTALALWLRGDDTIWKPLLNEVLVRRLGEAAARVLPGRVPHPEAIATLKRVKALVPVDGAALQTAYLMNATPVTSVDQLAALRAAMLPVAAIPGSLIAPEIQQLWLEQALDGAELALHGPHELVEPFQSFREAASAVHRDIGEQALIAARKDSVDPRTLTPRALSALSRWRNARDMAVHAGESIRFRELDHGLETWSRLARHHLAEPDTARRMVVLDTSALLERPALLRSLRPRDVPVMPQRVLNELDGLKKHEDAGRASRARDAIRQIEIANGIRFEAAHPHLLPSEWDAGEPDNDILSVAQYLRLSDVLLLSNDRNLRNKAKSLGLAAEDTTSYAAPAAAKATSTPTPARAKPNRR
;
A
#
# COMPACT_ATOMS: atom_id res chain seq x y z
N MET A 1 -2.89 -34.50 -21.35
CA MET A 1 -2.91 -33.04 -21.10
C MET A 1 -4.21 -32.44 -21.60
N THR A 2 -4.84 -31.54 -20.84
CA THR A 2 -6.07 -30.85 -21.25
C THR A 2 -5.70 -29.57 -22.01
N LEU A 3 -6.17 -29.41 -23.25
CA LEU A 3 -5.94 -28.19 -24.07
C LEU A 3 -6.85 -27.03 -23.64
N GLY A 4 -8.01 -27.33 -23.05
CA GLY A 4 -8.94 -26.31 -22.60
C GLY A 4 -10.39 -26.79 -22.58
N SER A 5 -11.25 -25.88 -22.12
CA SER A 5 -12.70 -26.03 -22.13
C SER A 5 -13.27 -25.02 -23.10
N PHE A 6 -14.06 -25.48 -24.07
CA PHE A 6 -14.61 -24.66 -25.15
C PHE A 6 -16.12 -24.70 -25.13
N THR A 7 -16.75 -23.57 -25.41
CA THR A 7 -18.21 -23.47 -25.51
C THR A 7 -18.61 -23.77 -26.94
N VAL A 8 -19.42 -24.81 -27.12
CA VAL A 8 -20.04 -25.18 -28.39
C VAL A 8 -21.52 -24.85 -28.37
N ARG A 9 -22.05 -24.43 -29.51
CA ARG A 9 -23.46 -24.07 -29.68
C ARG A 9 -24.20 -25.23 -30.34
N LEU A 10 -25.02 -25.91 -29.54
CA LEU A 10 -25.85 -27.02 -30.00
C LEU A 10 -27.21 -26.50 -30.47
N PRO A 11 -27.69 -26.91 -31.66
CA PRO A 11 -29.00 -26.51 -32.16
C PRO A 11 -30.11 -27.20 -31.38
N LEU A 12 -31.15 -26.44 -31.07
CA LEU A 12 -32.45 -26.93 -30.61
C LEU A 12 -33.49 -26.54 -31.66
N TYR A 13 -34.50 -27.36 -31.87
CA TYR A 13 -35.49 -27.11 -32.92
C TYR A 13 -36.85 -26.82 -32.32
N ARG A 14 -37.39 -25.63 -32.60
CA ARG A 14 -38.78 -25.34 -32.27
C ARG A 14 -39.68 -25.86 -33.39
N ILE A 15 -40.50 -26.85 -33.07
CA ILE A 15 -41.42 -27.47 -34.01
C ILE A 15 -42.81 -26.91 -33.72
N GLU A 16 -43.36 -26.17 -34.68
CA GLU A 16 -44.75 -25.70 -34.66
C GLU A 16 -45.58 -26.69 -35.47
N SER A 17 -46.67 -27.19 -34.90
CA SER A 17 -47.49 -28.21 -35.54
C SER A 17 -48.96 -27.86 -35.50
N GLN A 18 -49.65 -28.09 -36.62
CA GLN A 18 -51.10 -28.07 -36.70
C GLN A 18 -51.63 -29.49 -36.52
N VAL A 19 -52.37 -29.70 -35.44
CA VAL A 19 -52.95 -30.99 -35.07
C VAL A 19 -54.42 -30.98 -35.42
N THR A 20 -54.81 -31.75 -36.43
CA THR A 20 -56.21 -32.02 -36.76
C THR A 20 -56.68 -33.23 -35.98
N TYR A 21 -57.70 -33.05 -35.15
CA TYR A 21 -58.30 -34.10 -34.33
C TYR A 21 -59.82 -34.06 -34.44
N HIS A 22 -60.46 -35.18 -34.14
CA HIS A 22 -61.87 -35.24 -33.91
C HIS A 22 -62.17 -36.04 -32.64
N SER A 23 -63.30 -35.76 -32.01
CA SER A 23 -63.75 -36.55 -30.86
C SER A 23 -65.01 -37.29 -31.26
N PRO A 24 -65.01 -38.64 -31.26
CA PRO A 24 -66.19 -39.44 -31.56
C PRO A 24 -67.35 -39.02 -30.66
N ARG A 25 -68.51 -38.81 -31.28
CA ARG A 25 -69.75 -38.39 -30.63
C ARG A 25 -70.85 -39.41 -30.84
N ILE A 26 -71.85 -39.37 -29.98
CA ILE A 26 -73.07 -40.14 -30.15
C ILE A 26 -73.87 -39.53 -31.32
N PRO A 27 -74.37 -40.32 -32.29
CA PRO A 27 -75.23 -39.82 -33.35
C PRO A 27 -76.51 -39.18 -32.80
N SER A 28 -77.01 -38.14 -33.47
CA SER A 28 -78.32 -37.60 -33.14
C SER A 28 -79.42 -38.65 -33.40
N VAL A 29 -80.59 -38.49 -32.79
CA VAL A 29 -81.72 -39.39 -33.03
C VAL A 29 -82.08 -39.46 -34.52
N PHE A 30 -82.04 -38.32 -35.22
CA PHE A 30 -82.32 -38.24 -36.66
C PHE A 30 -81.21 -38.90 -37.50
N GLU A 31 -79.94 -38.63 -37.22
CA GLU A 31 -78.81 -39.26 -37.93
C GLU A 31 -78.85 -40.78 -37.79
N ARG A 32 -79.08 -41.28 -36.56
CA ARG A 32 -79.24 -42.70 -36.28
C ARG A 32 -80.44 -43.29 -37.03
N MET A 33 -81.57 -42.57 -37.05
CA MET A 33 -82.78 -43.04 -37.71
C MET A 33 -82.59 -43.12 -39.23
N ILE A 34 -81.98 -42.10 -39.85
CA ILE A 34 -81.67 -42.10 -41.28
C ILE A 34 -80.79 -43.31 -41.63
N MET A 35 -79.68 -43.52 -40.89
CA MET A 35 -78.80 -44.68 -41.12
C MET A 35 -79.55 -46.02 -40.96
N ARG A 36 -80.44 -46.14 -39.96
CA ARG A 36 -81.27 -47.35 -39.76
C ARG A 36 -82.25 -47.58 -40.91
N LEU A 37 -82.91 -46.53 -41.39
CA LEU A 37 -83.83 -46.61 -42.52
C LEU A 37 -83.08 -47.10 -43.77
N CYS A 38 -81.91 -46.54 -44.06
CA CYS A 38 -81.09 -46.94 -45.20
C CYS A 38 -80.48 -48.35 -45.07
N ALA A 39 -80.23 -48.84 -43.85
CA ALA A 39 -79.67 -50.18 -43.61
C ALA A 39 -80.72 -51.30 -43.57
N GLN A 40 -81.88 -51.06 -42.94
CA GLN A 40 -82.83 -52.12 -42.57
C GLN A 40 -84.15 -52.06 -43.34
N TYR A 41 -84.52 -50.89 -43.86
CA TYR A 41 -85.84 -50.66 -44.45
C TYR A 41 -85.80 -50.33 -45.95
N ARG A 42 -84.61 -50.39 -46.57
CA ARG A 42 -84.41 -50.12 -48.00
C ARG A 42 -85.20 -51.08 -48.90
N ASP A 43 -85.28 -52.36 -48.54
CA ASP A 43 -85.92 -53.39 -49.36
C ASP A 43 -87.39 -53.65 -48.95
N VAL A 44 -87.92 -52.85 -48.03
CA VAL A 44 -89.29 -53.02 -47.51
C VAL A 44 -90.27 -52.29 -48.42
N GLN A 45 -91.12 -53.05 -49.09
CA GLN A 45 -92.04 -52.60 -50.15
C GLN A 45 -92.98 -51.43 -49.75
N GLN A 46 -93.23 -51.23 -48.46
CA GLN A 46 -94.12 -50.18 -47.93
C GLN A 46 -93.43 -48.80 -47.80
N VAL A 47 -92.10 -48.75 -47.87
CA VAL A 47 -91.28 -47.58 -47.53
C VAL A 47 -90.17 -47.33 -48.56
N CYS A 48 -89.74 -48.35 -49.31
CA CYS A 48 -88.61 -48.28 -50.25
C CYS A 48 -88.77 -47.24 -51.37
N GLU A 49 -89.98 -47.09 -51.91
CA GLU A 49 -90.30 -46.14 -52.99
C GLU A 49 -90.59 -44.71 -52.48
N LEU A 50 -90.67 -44.52 -51.16
CA LEU A 50 -90.88 -43.20 -50.58
C LEU A 50 -89.54 -42.48 -50.49
N SER A 51 -89.54 -41.17 -50.76
CA SER A 51 -88.39 -40.33 -50.47
C SER A 51 -88.14 -40.26 -48.97
N LEU A 52 -86.89 -40.06 -48.57
CA LEU A 52 -86.57 -39.96 -47.13
C LEU A 52 -87.42 -38.89 -46.43
N LEU A 53 -87.65 -37.75 -47.09
CA LEU A 53 -88.53 -36.70 -46.59
C LEU A 53 -89.98 -37.17 -46.40
N ALA A 54 -90.51 -37.95 -47.35
CA ALA A 54 -91.85 -38.54 -47.25
C ALA A 54 -91.93 -39.61 -46.15
N VAL A 55 -90.87 -40.39 -45.91
CA VAL A 55 -90.83 -41.35 -44.80
C VAL A 55 -90.92 -40.63 -43.45
N PHE A 56 -90.14 -39.57 -43.24
CA PHE A 56 -90.19 -38.81 -41.99
C PHE A 56 -91.53 -38.09 -41.77
N ARG A 57 -92.11 -37.50 -42.83
CA ARG A 57 -93.38 -36.78 -42.74
C ARG A 57 -94.59 -37.72 -42.64
N ASP A 58 -94.70 -38.68 -43.55
CA ASP A 58 -95.93 -39.45 -43.77
C ASP A 58 -95.97 -40.77 -42.99
N ARG A 59 -94.81 -41.32 -42.59
CA ARG A 59 -94.73 -42.57 -41.80
C ARG A 59 -94.31 -42.36 -40.35
N LEU A 60 -93.40 -41.43 -40.10
CA LEU A 60 -92.89 -41.13 -38.75
C LEU A 60 -93.57 -39.92 -38.11
N GLY A 61 -94.42 -39.18 -38.84
CA GLY A 61 -95.22 -38.07 -38.30
C GLY A 61 -94.42 -36.82 -37.92
N VAL A 62 -93.23 -36.63 -38.49
CA VAL A 62 -92.38 -35.46 -38.25
C VAL A 62 -92.88 -34.30 -39.11
N GLY A 63 -93.35 -33.21 -38.48
CA GLY A 63 -93.93 -32.05 -39.18
C GLY A 63 -92.94 -31.36 -40.11
N ASP A 64 -92.04 -30.54 -39.56
CA ASP A 64 -91.00 -29.82 -40.30
C ASP A 64 -89.81 -30.73 -40.63
N ALA A 65 -90.11 -31.88 -41.23
CA ALA A 65 -89.14 -32.94 -41.50
C ALA A 65 -87.93 -32.43 -42.28
N ARG A 66 -88.12 -31.52 -43.25
CA ARG A 66 -87.03 -31.00 -44.10
C ARG A 66 -85.94 -30.32 -43.26
N GLU A 67 -86.28 -29.31 -42.47
CA GLU A 67 -85.29 -28.54 -41.69
C GLU A 67 -84.54 -29.42 -40.67
N LEU A 68 -85.21 -30.41 -40.08
CA LEU A 68 -84.64 -31.29 -39.05
C LEU A 68 -83.70 -32.36 -39.64
N ILE A 69 -84.05 -32.93 -40.80
CA ILE A 69 -83.27 -34.01 -41.42
C ILE A 69 -82.21 -33.50 -42.40
N GLU A 70 -82.34 -32.27 -42.93
CA GLU A 70 -81.40 -31.71 -43.90
C GLU A 70 -79.98 -31.53 -43.32
N ILE A 71 -79.86 -31.03 -42.09
CA ILE A 71 -78.57 -30.92 -41.39
C ILE A 71 -78.01 -32.31 -41.08
N SER A 72 -78.87 -33.25 -40.66
CA SER A 72 -78.46 -34.63 -40.33
C SER A 72 -77.98 -35.39 -41.57
N MET A 73 -78.70 -35.25 -42.69
CA MET A 73 -78.31 -35.79 -44.00
C MET A 73 -77.01 -35.16 -44.48
N SER A 74 -76.90 -33.83 -44.46
CA SER A 74 -75.67 -33.14 -44.87
C SER A 74 -74.45 -33.56 -44.05
N ASN A 75 -74.61 -33.76 -42.73
CA ASN A 75 -73.53 -34.25 -41.88
C ASN A 75 -73.14 -35.70 -42.22
N LEU A 76 -74.12 -36.59 -42.46
CA LEU A 76 -73.84 -37.99 -42.78
C LEU A 76 -73.18 -38.14 -44.17
N LEU A 77 -73.59 -37.32 -45.14
CA LEU A 77 -72.92 -37.25 -46.45
C LEU A 77 -71.50 -36.69 -46.32
N ALA A 78 -71.29 -35.65 -45.52
CA ALA A 78 -69.95 -35.09 -45.28
C ALA A 78 -69.01 -36.04 -44.53
N LEU A 79 -69.54 -37.06 -43.85
CA LEU A 79 -68.78 -38.12 -43.19
C LEU A 79 -68.67 -39.38 -44.07
N ASP A 80 -69.08 -39.30 -45.34
CA ASP A 80 -69.18 -40.44 -46.27
C ASP A 80 -69.93 -41.65 -45.69
N ALA A 81 -70.84 -41.42 -44.73
CA ALA A 81 -71.64 -42.47 -44.11
C ALA A 81 -72.77 -42.92 -45.06
N LEU A 82 -73.20 -42.05 -45.96
CA LEU A 82 -74.26 -42.28 -46.95
C LEU A 82 -73.78 -41.88 -48.34
N GLU A 83 -74.23 -42.61 -49.35
CA GLU A 83 -74.05 -42.33 -50.76
C GLU A 83 -75.40 -42.05 -51.42
N VAL A 84 -75.44 -40.97 -52.19
CA VAL A 84 -76.61 -40.55 -52.98
C VAL A 84 -76.25 -40.72 -54.46
N PRO A 85 -77.18 -41.20 -55.31
CA PRO A 85 -76.92 -41.31 -56.74
C PRO A 85 -76.51 -39.97 -57.37
N PRO A 86 -75.56 -39.96 -58.31
CA PRO A 86 -75.08 -38.74 -58.94
C PRO A 86 -76.23 -38.00 -59.65
N GLY A 87 -76.43 -36.73 -59.30
CA GLY A 87 -77.49 -35.87 -59.85
C GLY A 87 -78.83 -35.93 -59.12
N ALA A 88 -79.00 -36.82 -58.13
CA ALA A 88 -80.22 -36.92 -57.33
C ALA A 88 -80.21 -35.96 -56.12
N GLN A 89 -81.38 -35.50 -55.70
CA GLN A 89 -81.52 -34.71 -54.47
C GLN A 89 -81.62 -35.64 -53.25
N ALA A 90 -80.68 -35.54 -52.31
CA ALA A 90 -80.51 -36.47 -51.19
C ALA A 90 -81.75 -36.71 -50.31
N LEU A 91 -82.63 -35.70 -50.18
CA LEU A 91 -83.87 -35.81 -49.38
C LEU A 91 -85.09 -36.30 -50.18
N GLU A 92 -85.04 -36.19 -51.51
CA GLU A 92 -86.18 -36.45 -52.40
C GLU A 92 -86.02 -37.74 -53.21
N CYS A 93 -84.82 -38.29 -53.32
CA CYS A 93 -84.61 -39.61 -53.91
C CYS A 93 -85.27 -40.71 -53.04
N PRO A 94 -85.77 -41.79 -53.66
CA PRO A 94 -86.40 -42.88 -52.94
C PRO A 94 -85.40 -43.59 -52.02
N LEU A 95 -85.89 -44.11 -50.90
CA LEU A 95 -85.05 -44.78 -49.90
C LEU A 95 -84.28 -45.97 -50.48
N SER A 96 -84.86 -46.65 -51.49
CA SER A 96 -84.26 -47.75 -52.26
C SER A 96 -82.95 -47.37 -52.97
N GLU A 97 -82.77 -46.10 -53.30
CA GLU A 97 -81.60 -45.59 -54.01
C GLU A 97 -80.49 -45.08 -53.07
N LEU A 98 -80.82 -44.72 -51.83
CA LEU A 98 -79.84 -44.27 -50.83
C LEU A 98 -79.02 -45.42 -50.28
N ARG A 99 -77.69 -45.33 -50.39
CA ARG A 99 -76.79 -46.39 -49.90
C ARG A 99 -76.09 -45.99 -48.61
N LEU A 100 -76.18 -46.85 -47.59
CA LEU A 100 -75.27 -46.77 -46.45
C LEU A 100 -73.92 -47.34 -46.88
N THR A 101 -72.84 -46.58 -46.67
CA THR A 101 -71.47 -47.01 -47.00
C THR A 101 -70.94 -47.98 -45.94
N ALA A 102 -69.77 -48.58 -46.18
CA ALA A 102 -69.09 -49.41 -45.19
C ALA A 102 -68.81 -48.65 -43.88
N ASP A 103 -68.47 -47.35 -43.98
CA ASP A 103 -68.25 -46.48 -42.82
C ASP A 103 -69.56 -46.16 -42.11
N GLY A 104 -70.63 -45.86 -42.86
CA GLY A 104 -71.97 -45.69 -42.28
C GLY A 104 -72.47 -46.92 -41.52
N GLU A 105 -72.21 -48.12 -42.05
CA GLU A 105 -72.52 -49.39 -41.36
C GLU A 105 -71.68 -49.57 -40.09
N SER A 106 -70.41 -49.18 -40.11
CA SER A 106 -69.54 -49.19 -38.94
C SER A 106 -70.03 -48.23 -37.87
N PHE A 107 -70.35 -46.99 -38.24
CA PHE A 107 -70.87 -45.97 -37.32
C PHE A 107 -72.20 -46.38 -36.69
N LEU A 108 -73.10 -46.97 -37.49
CA LEU A 108 -74.37 -47.47 -36.98
C LEU A 108 -74.19 -48.65 -36.01
N ARG A 109 -73.27 -49.57 -36.30
CA ARG A 109 -72.96 -50.71 -35.41
C ARG A 109 -72.33 -50.28 -34.09
N ASN A 110 -71.43 -49.31 -34.14
CA ASN A 110 -70.67 -48.84 -32.97
C ASN A 110 -71.37 -47.70 -32.20
N ASP A 111 -72.52 -47.23 -32.70
CA ASP A 111 -73.30 -46.08 -32.20
C ASP A 111 -72.45 -44.82 -31.93
N ARG A 112 -71.46 -44.58 -32.80
CA ARG A 112 -70.53 -43.44 -32.73
C ARG A 112 -70.29 -42.89 -34.12
N LEU A 113 -70.40 -41.56 -34.25
CA LEU A 113 -69.97 -40.82 -35.42
C LEU A 113 -68.69 -40.04 -35.09
N PRO A 114 -67.75 -39.91 -36.05
CA PRO A 114 -66.65 -38.97 -35.88
C PRO A 114 -67.20 -37.56 -35.64
N GLY A 115 -66.59 -36.84 -34.70
CA GLY A 115 -66.85 -35.43 -34.50
C GLY A 115 -66.40 -34.62 -35.73
N ARG A 116 -66.85 -33.36 -35.84
CA ARG A 116 -66.28 -32.48 -36.85
C ARG A 116 -64.78 -32.30 -36.56
N PRO A 117 -63.90 -32.46 -37.56
CA PRO A 117 -62.47 -32.24 -37.35
C PRO A 117 -62.22 -30.81 -36.91
N ARG A 118 -61.32 -30.65 -35.95
CA ARG A 118 -60.85 -29.38 -35.41
C ARG A 118 -59.34 -29.35 -35.53
N THR A 119 -58.80 -28.17 -35.80
CA THR A 119 -57.36 -27.98 -35.88
C THR A 119 -56.90 -27.06 -34.75
N GLU A 120 -55.89 -27.49 -34.01
CA GLU A 120 -55.23 -26.71 -32.96
C GLU A 120 -53.74 -26.62 -33.25
N THR A 121 -53.11 -25.51 -32.87
CA THR A 121 -51.67 -25.33 -33.00
C THR A 121 -50.97 -25.69 -31.70
N VAL A 122 -49.94 -26.53 -31.79
CA VAL A 122 -49.06 -26.89 -30.66
C VAL A 122 -47.61 -26.56 -31.01
N GLU A 123 -46.84 -26.23 -29.99
CA GLU A 123 -45.41 -25.93 -30.10
C GLU A 123 -44.63 -26.87 -29.19
N HIS A 124 -43.59 -27.48 -29.74
CA HIS A 124 -42.65 -28.35 -29.02
C HIS A 124 -41.22 -27.87 -29.24
N LEU A 125 -40.38 -28.02 -28.22
CA LEU A 125 -38.93 -27.84 -28.34
C LEU A 125 -38.27 -29.21 -28.41
N TYR A 126 -37.57 -29.50 -29.51
CA TYR A 126 -36.90 -30.76 -29.75
C TYR A 126 -35.40 -30.63 -29.51
N ASP A 127 -34.85 -31.50 -28.67
CA ASP A 127 -33.41 -31.65 -28.45
C ASP A 127 -32.92 -32.87 -29.28
N PRO A 128 -32.07 -32.63 -30.30
CA PRO A 128 -31.62 -33.69 -31.20
C PRO A 128 -30.67 -34.69 -30.54
N LEU A 129 -30.03 -34.34 -29.42
CA LEU A 129 -29.08 -35.23 -28.75
C LEU A 129 -29.78 -36.23 -27.84
N THR A 130 -30.88 -35.82 -27.20
CA THR A 130 -31.72 -36.72 -26.39
C THR A 130 -32.78 -37.44 -27.23
N ASN A 131 -33.06 -36.93 -28.44
CA ASN A 131 -34.16 -37.40 -29.29
C ASN A 131 -35.53 -37.27 -28.59
N GLU A 132 -35.67 -36.24 -27.75
CA GLU A 132 -36.87 -36.00 -26.96
C GLU A 132 -37.44 -34.60 -27.22
N THR A 133 -38.76 -34.50 -27.11
CA THR A 133 -39.49 -33.22 -27.11
C THR A 133 -39.75 -32.79 -25.67
N VAL A 134 -39.37 -31.56 -25.34
CA VAL A 134 -39.65 -30.95 -24.05
C VAL A 134 -41.05 -30.35 -24.08
N GLY A 135 -41.89 -30.80 -23.16
CA GLY A 135 -43.32 -30.46 -23.12
C GLY A 135 -43.62 -29.02 -22.69
N ARG A 136 -44.85 -28.61 -23.00
CA ARG A 136 -45.38 -27.24 -22.87
C ARG A 136 -45.11 -26.61 -21.49
N GLY A 137 -44.30 -25.54 -21.46
CA GLY A 137 -44.15 -24.64 -20.30
C GLY A 137 -42.75 -24.52 -19.72
N GLU A 138 -41.81 -25.40 -20.08
CA GLU A 138 -40.41 -25.23 -19.73
C GLU A 138 -39.74 -24.27 -20.71
N ARG A 139 -39.53 -23.02 -20.27
CA ARG A 139 -38.53 -22.19 -20.93
C ARG A 139 -37.17 -22.80 -20.63
N PRO A 140 -36.35 -23.17 -21.63
CA PRO A 140 -34.97 -23.55 -21.36
C PRO A 140 -34.31 -22.43 -20.56
N GLN A 141 -33.80 -22.75 -19.37
CA GLN A 141 -32.92 -21.85 -18.64
C GLN A 141 -31.72 -21.61 -19.57
N ARG A 142 -31.66 -20.40 -20.16
CA ARG A 142 -30.63 -19.92 -21.11
C ARG A 142 -30.77 -20.33 -22.59
N ALA A 143 -31.94 -20.19 -23.20
CA ALA A 143 -31.99 -19.99 -24.66
C ALA A 143 -31.78 -18.51 -24.99
N THR A 144 -30.61 -18.18 -25.53
CA THR A 144 -30.30 -16.83 -26.02
C THR A 144 -30.80 -16.71 -27.45
N ARG A 145 -31.64 -15.72 -27.75
CA ARG A 145 -32.08 -15.45 -29.13
C ARG A 145 -30.90 -14.80 -29.88
N VAL A 146 -30.31 -15.52 -30.83
CA VAL A 146 -29.19 -15.02 -31.64
C VAL A 146 -29.74 -14.09 -32.74
N GLN A 147 -29.01 -13.02 -33.04
CA GLN A 147 -29.25 -12.15 -34.21
C GLN A 147 -29.04 -12.95 -35.50
N GLN A 148 -29.84 -12.73 -36.54
CA GLN A 148 -29.73 -13.43 -37.82
C GLN A 148 -28.29 -13.31 -38.39
N GLY A 149 -27.58 -14.43 -38.57
CA GLY A 149 -26.28 -14.42 -39.27
C GLY A 149 -25.28 -15.55 -38.99
N GLU A 150 -25.37 -16.29 -37.88
CA GLU A 150 -24.41 -17.38 -37.57
C GLU A 150 -25.14 -18.71 -37.43
N ALA A 151 -25.17 -19.52 -38.49
CA ALA A 151 -25.68 -20.89 -38.43
C ALA A 151 -24.67 -21.80 -37.71
N SER A 152 -25.11 -22.61 -36.74
CA SER A 152 -24.26 -23.65 -36.17
C SER A 152 -23.94 -24.70 -37.25
N PRO A 153 -22.68 -25.15 -37.41
CA PRO A 153 -22.33 -26.23 -38.34
C PRO A 153 -23.11 -27.53 -38.10
N LEU A 154 -23.61 -27.72 -36.87
CA LEU A 154 -24.40 -28.88 -36.47
C LEU A 154 -25.90 -28.75 -36.83
N ALA A 155 -26.38 -27.58 -37.26
CA ALA A 155 -27.80 -27.31 -37.47
C ALA A 155 -28.41 -28.11 -38.64
N GLU A 156 -27.64 -28.42 -39.68
CA GLU A 156 -28.11 -29.26 -40.79
C GLU A 156 -28.01 -30.75 -40.44
N LEU A 157 -26.91 -31.15 -39.79
CA LEU A 157 -26.64 -32.54 -39.44
C LEU A 157 -27.61 -33.11 -38.39
N LEU A 158 -27.95 -32.32 -37.37
CA LEU A 158 -28.79 -32.75 -36.25
C LEU A 158 -30.29 -32.47 -36.47
N ARG A 159 -30.68 -32.10 -37.69
CA ARG A 159 -32.06 -31.74 -38.02
C ARG A 159 -32.97 -32.97 -37.87
N PRO A 160 -34.14 -32.86 -37.20
CA PRO A 160 -35.04 -33.99 -37.02
C PRO A 160 -35.55 -34.50 -38.39
N PRO A 161 -35.43 -35.80 -38.68
CA PRO A 161 -35.80 -36.36 -39.99
C PRO A 161 -37.32 -36.35 -40.24
N SER A 162 -38.13 -36.48 -39.18
CA SER A 162 -39.59 -36.35 -39.24
C SER A 162 -40.11 -35.56 -38.04
N PRO A 163 -40.28 -34.23 -38.17
CA PRO A 163 -40.82 -33.40 -37.09
C PRO A 163 -42.21 -33.86 -36.60
N ALA A 164 -43.06 -34.34 -37.51
CA ALA A 164 -44.42 -34.80 -37.19
C ALA A 164 -44.44 -36.03 -36.27
N ALA A 165 -43.57 -37.01 -36.51
CA ALA A 165 -43.52 -38.23 -35.69
C ALA A 165 -43.13 -37.94 -34.23
N HIS A 166 -42.23 -36.98 -34.01
CA HIS A 166 -41.82 -36.56 -32.66
C HIS A 166 -42.96 -35.86 -31.94
N VAL A 167 -43.72 -35.04 -32.65
CA VAL A 167 -44.90 -34.34 -32.11
C VAL A 167 -46.03 -35.33 -31.82
N GLU A 168 -46.31 -36.29 -32.70
CA GLU A 168 -47.27 -37.37 -32.43
C GLU A 168 -46.92 -38.15 -31.16
N MET A 169 -45.65 -38.54 -31.00
CA MET A 169 -45.17 -39.20 -29.79
C MET A 169 -45.35 -38.32 -28.55
N ALA A 170 -45.02 -37.02 -28.63
CA ALA A 170 -45.23 -36.06 -27.55
C ALA A 170 -46.71 -35.95 -27.17
N LEU A 171 -47.58 -35.81 -28.17
CA LEU A 171 -49.01 -35.71 -28.02
C LEU A 171 -49.57 -36.93 -27.28
N THR A 172 -49.05 -38.15 -27.47
CA THR A 172 -49.53 -39.33 -26.71
C THR A 172 -49.34 -39.22 -25.19
N ARG A 173 -48.24 -38.58 -24.75
CA ARG A 173 -47.84 -38.47 -23.34
C ARG A 173 -48.45 -37.25 -22.65
N GLU A 174 -48.78 -36.22 -23.42
CA GLU A 174 -49.22 -34.92 -22.92
C GLU A 174 -50.74 -34.81 -22.79
N SER A 175 -51.18 -34.03 -21.80
CA SER A 175 -52.59 -33.67 -21.59
C SER A 175 -52.87 -32.28 -22.14
N TYR A 176 -53.89 -32.16 -23.00
CA TYR A 176 -54.36 -30.88 -23.54
C TYR A 176 -55.82 -30.63 -23.15
N PRO A 177 -56.25 -29.37 -22.95
CA PRO A 177 -57.65 -29.05 -22.70
C PRO A 177 -58.60 -29.54 -23.81
N TRP A 178 -58.11 -29.59 -25.05
CA TRP A 178 -58.86 -30.08 -26.21
C TRP A 178 -58.78 -31.61 -26.40
N LYS A 179 -57.84 -32.29 -25.74
CA LYS A 179 -57.58 -33.73 -25.90
C LYS A 179 -58.26 -34.51 -24.76
N GLN A 180 -59.46 -34.99 -25.02
CA GLN A 180 -60.19 -35.90 -24.13
C GLN A 180 -59.75 -37.35 -24.36
N PRO A 181 -60.05 -38.30 -23.45
CA PRO A 181 -59.66 -39.70 -23.63
C PRO A 181 -60.17 -40.36 -24.91
N ALA A 182 -61.26 -39.86 -25.48
CA ALA A 182 -61.83 -40.35 -26.74
C ALA A 182 -61.32 -39.58 -27.98
N THR A 183 -60.49 -38.54 -27.83
CA THR A 183 -60.03 -37.73 -28.96
C THR A 183 -59.06 -38.52 -29.84
N GLU A 184 -59.36 -38.60 -31.13
CA GLU A 184 -58.53 -39.26 -32.15
C GLU A 184 -57.82 -38.18 -32.97
N ILE A 185 -56.50 -38.35 -33.14
CA ILE A 185 -55.66 -37.46 -33.95
C ILE A 185 -55.66 -38.01 -35.37
N GLU A 186 -56.13 -37.20 -36.32
CA GLU A 186 -56.26 -37.57 -37.73
C GLU A 186 -55.00 -37.22 -38.51
N ARG A 187 -54.44 -36.02 -38.25
CA ARG A 187 -53.30 -35.50 -39.01
C ARG A 187 -52.47 -34.53 -38.17
N VAL A 188 -51.15 -34.61 -38.29
CA VAL A 188 -50.21 -33.66 -37.69
C VAL A 188 -49.32 -33.08 -38.79
N ASP A 189 -49.48 -31.79 -39.09
CA ASP A 189 -48.57 -31.05 -39.98
C ASP A 189 -47.56 -30.28 -39.15
N SER A 190 -46.28 -30.63 -39.25
CA SER A 190 -45.22 -29.99 -38.46
C SER A 190 -44.23 -29.22 -39.33
N ARG A 191 -43.82 -28.02 -38.87
CA ARG A 191 -42.74 -27.22 -39.44
C ARG A 191 -41.74 -26.79 -38.37
N ILE A 192 -40.48 -26.66 -38.74
CA ILE A 192 -39.46 -26.05 -37.87
C ILE A 192 -39.60 -24.52 -38.00
N ALA A 193 -39.91 -23.86 -36.89
CA ALA A 193 -40.22 -22.44 -36.85
C ALA A 193 -39.01 -21.56 -36.44
N GLU A 194 -38.20 -22.03 -35.49
CA GLU A 194 -36.97 -21.35 -35.04
C GLU A 194 -35.89 -22.36 -34.63
N GLU A 195 -34.63 -21.95 -34.73
CA GLU A 195 -33.44 -22.72 -34.34
C GLU A 195 -32.72 -22.03 -33.16
N PRO A 196 -33.27 -22.09 -31.93
CA PRO A 196 -32.53 -21.66 -30.74
C PRO A 196 -31.28 -22.51 -30.54
N HIS A 197 -30.28 -21.95 -29.86
CA HIS A 197 -29.06 -22.68 -29.54
C HIS A 197 -28.91 -22.82 -28.02
N ARG A 198 -28.34 -23.95 -27.59
CA ARG A 198 -27.86 -24.16 -26.21
C ARG A 198 -26.34 -24.14 -26.22
N GLU A 199 -25.76 -23.33 -25.34
CA GLU A 199 -24.31 -23.33 -25.10
C GLU A 199 -23.96 -24.49 -24.17
N GLN A 200 -23.01 -25.32 -24.60
CA GLN A 200 -22.50 -26.44 -23.82
C GLN A 200 -20.98 -26.42 -23.81
N THR A 201 -20.38 -26.87 -22.72
CA THR A 201 -18.91 -26.93 -22.60
C THR A 201 -18.39 -28.32 -22.97
N ILE A 202 -17.46 -28.36 -23.92
CA ILE A 202 -16.62 -29.53 -24.22
C ILE A 202 -15.21 -29.31 -23.67
N VAL A 203 -14.51 -30.40 -23.37
CA VAL A 203 -13.13 -30.42 -22.90
C VAL A 203 -12.28 -31.17 -23.91
N LEU A 204 -11.28 -30.50 -24.47
CA LEU A 204 -10.32 -31.10 -25.39
C LEU A 204 -9.07 -31.52 -24.65
N SER A 205 -8.62 -32.75 -24.90
CA SER A 205 -7.41 -33.31 -24.29
C SER A 205 -6.52 -33.97 -25.36
N CYS A 206 -5.22 -33.77 -25.25
CA CYS A 206 -4.19 -34.42 -26.05
C CYS A 206 -3.41 -35.38 -25.16
N ARG A 207 -3.23 -36.62 -25.59
CA ARG A 207 -2.39 -37.61 -24.92
C ARG A 207 -0.93 -37.45 -25.36
N ASP A 208 0.01 -38.00 -24.60
CA ASP A 208 1.46 -37.90 -24.80
C ASP A 208 1.96 -38.52 -26.13
N ASP A 209 1.11 -39.28 -26.81
CA ASP A 209 1.30 -39.83 -28.17
C ASP A 209 0.70 -38.92 -29.26
N SER A 210 0.36 -37.67 -28.92
CA SER A 210 -0.24 -36.66 -29.79
C SER A 210 -1.66 -36.99 -30.28
N VAL A 211 -2.36 -37.93 -29.63
CA VAL A 211 -3.75 -38.28 -29.96
C VAL A 211 -4.73 -37.35 -29.24
N LEU A 212 -5.66 -36.78 -30.01
CA LEU A 212 -6.74 -35.91 -29.53
C LEU A 212 -7.93 -36.72 -29.01
N SER A 213 -8.58 -36.18 -27.99
CA SER A 213 -9.81 -36.68 -27.37
C SER A 213 -10.70 -35.51 -26.95
N VAL A 214 -12.00 -35.69 -27.07
CA VAL A 214 -13.02 -34.69 -26.70
C VAL A 214 -14.01 -35.32 -25.74
N HIS A 215 -14.37 -34.59 -24.69
CA HIS A 215 -15.32 -35.04 -23.68
C HIS A 215 -16.31 -33.92 -23.32
N ALA A 216 -17.56 -34.28 -23.01
CA ALA A 216 -18.59 -33.38 -22.53
C ALA A 216 -18.92 -33.71 -21.05
N PRO A 217 -18.13 -33.23 -20.08
CA PRO A 217 -18.24 -33.67 -18.69
C PRO A 217 -19.55 -33.26 -18.00
N TYR A 218 -20.26 -32.26 -18.54
CA TYR A 218 -21.48 -31.71 -17.94
C TYR A 218 -22.75 -32.03 -18.74
N ASP A 219 -22.65 -32.80 -19.83
CA ASP A 219 -23.81 -33.18 -20.66
C ASP A 219 -23.66 -34.63 -21.16
N ALA A 220 -24.43 -35.52 -20.54
CA ALA A 220 -24.40 -36.95 -20.83
C ALA A 220 -24.96 -37.28 -22.23
N ALA A 221 -25.87 -36.48 -22.77
CA ALA A 221 -26.41 -36.69 -24.12
C ALA A 221 -25.37 -36.31 -25.17
N LEU A 222 -24.69 -35.16 -24.97
CA LEU A 222 -23.56 -34.76 -25.81
C LEU A 222 -22.40 -35.76 -25.73
N GLN A 223 -22.07 -36.26 -24.54
CA GLN A 223 -21.02 -37.28 -24.37
C GLN A 223 -21.34 -38.56 -25.16
N LYS A 224 -22.58 -39.05 -25.09
CA LYS A 224 -23.01 -40.21 -25.87
C LYS A 224 -22.95 -39.97 -27.37
N TRP A 225 -23.33 -38.78 -27.83
CA TRP A 225 -23.23 -38.40 -29.24
C TRP A 225 -21.78 -38.40 -29.70
N LEU A 226 -20.86 -37.79 -28.94
CA LEU A 226 -19.43 -37.78 -29.25
C LEU A 226 -18.82 -39.19 -29.37
N GLU A 227 -19.34 -40.18 -28.63
CA GLU A 227 -18.87 -41.57 -28.67
C GLU A 227 -19.36 -42.35 -29.90
N HIS A 228 -20.50 -41.96 -30.50
CA HIS A 228 -21.13 -42.69 -31.61
C HIS A 228 -21.06 -41.95 -32.95
N ALA A 229 -20.81 -40.65 -32.94
CA ALA A 229 -20.71 -39.84 -34.14
C ALA A 229 -19.50 -40.24 -35.00
N ASP A 230 -19.61 -40.03 -36.31
CA ASP A 230 -18.47 -40.17 -37.22
C ASP A 230 -17.36 -39.18 -36.79
N PRO A 231 -16.13 -39.64 -36.57
CA PRO A 231 -15.04 -38.77 -36.16
C PRO A 231 -14.81 -37.58 -37.11
N GLU A 232 -15.02 -37.72 -38.41
CA GLU A 232 -14.85 -36.62 -39.37
C GLU A 232 -15.89 -35.52 -39.17
N VAL A 233 -17.14 -35.92 -38.87
CA VAL A 233 -18.22 -34.98 -38.55
C VAL A 233 -17.92 -34.21 -37.27
N VAL A 234 -17.39 -34.89 -36.24
CA VAL A 234 -16.96 -34.24 -34.99
C VAL A 234 -15.83 -33.25 -35.28
N TRP A 235 -14.88 -33.61 -36.16
CA TRP A 235 -13.78 -32.74 -36.53
C TRP A 235 -14.28 -31.47 -37.21
N ASP A 236 -15.02 -31.61 -38.30
CA ASP A 236 -15.45 -30.48 -39.14
C ASP A 236 -16.43 -29.55 -38.40
N ALA A 237 -17.33 -30.11 -37.58
CA ALA A 237 -18.38 -29.33 -36.95
C ALA A 237 -17.97 -28.70 -35.61
N LEU A 238 -16.96 -29.25 -34.90
CA LEU A 238 -16.60 -28.80 -33.55
C LEU A 238 -15.11 -28.46 -33.37
N LEU A 239 -14.19 -29.20 -33.98
CA LEU A 239 -12.76 -29.11 -33.66
C LEU A 239 -11.98 -28.22 -34.63
N ALA A 240 -12.39 -28.18 -35.90
CA ALA A 240 -11.69 -27.46 -36.96
C ALA A 240 -11.57 -25.96 -36.62
N ASP A 241 -12.67 -25.32 -36.26
CA ASP A 241 -12.70 -23.88 -35.89
C ASP A 241 -11.84 -23.55 -34.66
N ILE A 242 -11.64 -24.52 -33.75
CA ILE A 242 -10.88 -24.31 -32.52
C ILE A 242 -9.39 -24.50 -32.76
N LEU A 243 -9.00 -25.51 -33.55
CA LEU A 243 -7.62 -26.00 -33.63
C LEU A 243 -6.92 -25.66 -34.93
N MET A 244 -7.65 -25.35 -36.01
CA MET A 244 -7.05 -24.98 -37.29
C MET A 244 -6.65 -23.50 -37.29
N THR A 245 -5.54 -23.20 -37.95
CA THR A 245 -5.07 -21.84 -38.24
C THR A 245 -5.27 -21.57 -39.71
N ASP A 246 -5.72 -20.36 -40.06
CA ASP A 246 -5.83 -19.92 -41.46
C ASP A 246 -4.45 -19.95 -42.13
N ASP A 247 -4.27 -20.91 -43.03
CA ASP A 247 -3.18 -21.09 -43.99
C ASP A 247 -1.72 -20.91 -43.49
N GLY A 248 -1.11 -22.05 -43.12
CA GLY A 248 0.19 -22.46 -43.67
C GLY A 248 1.48 -21.78 -43.19
N GLY A 249 1.42 -20.58 -42.60
CA GLY A 249 2.59 -19.74 -42.32
C GLY A 249 3.47 -20.16 -41.13
N GLU A 250 2.91 -20.85 -40.14
CA GLU A 250 3.67 -21.22 -38.94
C GLU A 250 4.54 -22.47 -39.17
N PRO A 251 5.82 -22.48 -38.76
CA PRO A 251 6.68 -23.65 -38.91
C PRO A 251 6.11 -24.84 -38.12
N LEU A 252 6.27 -26.05 -38.68
CA LEU A 252 5.88 -27.28 -37.99
C LEU A 252 6.82 -27.51 -36.81
N ALA A 253 6.29 -27.43 -35.58
CA ALA A 253 7.02 -27.69 -34.36
C ALA A 253 7.12 -29.20 -34.06
N ASP A 254 8.12 -29.59 -33.27
CA ASP A 254 8.32 -30.98 -32.86
C ASP A 254 7.24 -31.41 -31.84
N ALA A 255 6.54 -32.50 -32.16
CA ALA A 255 5.54 -33.09 -31.27
C ALA A 255 6.14 -33.59 -29.94
N ALA A 256 7.45 -33.86 -29.88
CA ALA A 256 8.14 -34.20 -28.64
C ALA A 256 8.00 -33.12 -27.55
N LEU A 257 7.84 -31.85 -27.95
CA LEU A 257 7.64 -30.73 -27.02
C LEU A 257 6.38 -30.92 -26.17
N LEU A 258 5.37 -31.64 -26.66
CA LEU A 258 4.12 -31.92 -25.93
C LEU A 258 4.32 -32.76 -24.67
N ARG A 259 5.47 -33.43 -24.48
CA ARG A 259 5.72 -34.25 -23.29
C ARG A 259 6.16 -33.42 -22.09
N ASP A 260 6.81 -32.30 -22.34
CA ASP A 260 7.42 -31.45 -21.31
C ASP A 260 6.70 -30.09 -21.22
N VAL A 261 5.36 -30.11 -21.18
CA VAL A 261 4.51 -28.91 -21.17
C VAL A 261 3.75 -28.78 -19.85
N GLN A 262 3.70 -27.57 -19.30
CA GLN A 262 2.88 -27.23 -18.14
C GLN A 262 1.44 -26.87 -18.54
N ARG A 263 1.27 -26.14 -19.66
CA ARG A 263 -0.04 -25.73 -20.19
C ARG A 263 -0.06 -25.75 -21.73
N VAL A 264 -1.15 -26.24 -22.31
CA VAL A 264 -1.40 -26.28 -23.76
C VAL A 264 -2.68 -25.48 -24.02
N GLN A 265 -2.72 -24.69 -25.09
CA GLN A 265 -3.93 -23.98 -25.53
C GLN A 265 -3.96 -23.81 -27.06
N PRO A 266 -5.13 -23.72 -27.72
CA PRO A 266 -5.22 -23.38 -29.13
C PRO A 266 -4.83 -21.92 -29.40
N LEU A 267 -4.34 -21.63 -30.61
CA LEU A 267 -4.00 -20.26 -31.02
C LEU A 267 -5.24 -19.37 -31.24
N SER A 268 -6.36 -19.97 -31.62
CA SER A 268 -7.62 -19.27 -31.92
C SER A 268 -8.34 -18.71 -30.69
N ASP A 269 -7.86 -19.00 -29.47
CA ASP A 269 -8.41 -18.46 -28.21
C ASP A 269 -7.50 -17.37 -27.61
N PRO A 270 -7.67 -16.09 -28.00
CA PRO A 270 -6.87 -14.99 -27.47
C PRO A 270 -7.30 -14.55 -26.05
N ALA A 271 -8.38 -15.12 -25.47
CA ALA A 271 -9.16 -14.45 -24.44
C ALA A 271 -8.88 -14.87 -22.98
N GLN A 272 -7.84 -15.67 -22.71
CA GLN A 272 -7.46 -15.95 -21.32
C GLN A 272 -6.51 -14.90 -20.74
N LYS A 273 -6.93 -14.30 -19.62
CA LYS A 273 -6.13 -13.44 -18.74
C LYS A 273 -4.81 -14.15 -18.41
N ARG A 274 -3.74 -13.80 -19.13
CA ARG A 274 -2.39 -14.24 -18.79
C ARG A 274 -2.04 -13.67 -17.41
N PRO A 275 -1.36 -14.43 -16.54
CA PRO A 275 -1.00 -13.94 -15.22
C PRO A 275 -0.14 -12.67 -15.33
N PRO A 276 -0.22 -11.76 -14.36
CA PRO A 276 0.63 -10.58 -14.33
C PRO A 276 2.10 -11.00 -14.20
N VAL A 277 2.94 -10.49 -15.09
CA VAL A 277 4.37 -10.83 -15.18
C VAL A 277 5.23 -9.59 -14.96
N ARG A 278 6.41 -9.80 -14.38
CA ARG A 278 7.41 -8.77 -14.13
C ARG A 278 8.07 -8.31 -15.44
N LEU A 279 8.40 -9.28 -16.30
CA LEU A 279 9.07 -9.10 -17.59
C LEU A 279 8.43 -9.99 -18.65
N ARG A 280 8.32 -9.47 -19.88
CA ARG A 280 8.08 -10.28 -21.09
C ARG A 280 9.21 -10.12 -22.09
N ILE A 281 9.62 -11.23 -22.69
CA ILE A 281 10.59 -11.29 -23.78
C ILE A 281 9.87 -11.86 -24.99
N VAL A 282 9.95 -11.19 -26.13
CA VAL A 282 9.19 -11.53 -27.34
C VAL A 282 10.09 -11.40 -28.57
N SER A 283 9.85 -12.18 -29.62
CA SER A 283 10.53 -11.98 -30.90
C SER A 283 9.91 -10.83 -31.69
N ALA A 284 10.72 -10.15 -32.51
CA ALA A 284 10.23 -9.15 -33.45
C ALA A 284 9.17 -9.78 -34.39
N GLY A 285 8.02 -9.11 -34.54
CA GLY A 285 6.89 -9.60 -35.35
C GLY A 285 5.83 -10.42 -34.61
N ALA A 286 6.02 -10.72 -33.32
CA ALA A 286 4.97 -11.36 -32.52
C ALA A 286 3.84 -10.35 -32.20
N ASP A 287 2.62 -10.66 -32.65
CA ASP A 287 1.44 -9.82 -32.43
C ASP A 287 0.89 -10.06 -31.01
N ILE A 288 1.36 -9.26 -30.05
CA ILE A 288 1.01 -9.42 -28.65
C ILE A 288 0.26 -8.19 -28.18
N THR A 289 -0.98 -8.39 -27.73
CA THR A 289 -1.74 -7.42 -26.95
C THR A 289 -1.04 -7.27 -25.59
N LEU A 290 -0.23 -6.22 -25.48
CA LEU A 290 0.55 -5.94 -24.28
C LEU A 290 -0.27 -5.10 -23.30
N GLU A 291 -0.25 -5.48 -22.02
CA GLU A 291 -0.75 -4.60 -20.98
C GLU A 291 0.11 -3.33 -20.93
N PRO A 292 -0.48 -2.12 -20.85
CA PRO A 292 0.27 -0.86 -20.98
C PRO A 292 1.40 -0.67 -19.97
N ALA A 293 1.34 -1.33 -18.82
CA ALA A 293 2.26 -1.09 -17.71
C ALA A 293 3.46 -2.06 -17.66
N THR A 294 3.47 -3.14 -18.43
CA THR A 294 4.49 -4.21 -18.32
C THR A 294 5.64 -3.99 -19.29
N PRO A 295 6.90 -3.89 -18.83
CA PRO A 295 8.04 -3.66 -19.69
C PRO A 295 8.32 -4.91 -20.52
N VAL A 296 8.73 -4.68 -21.76
CA VAL A 296 8.90 -5.73 -22.77
C VAL A 296 10.32 -5.66 -23.33
N VAL A 297 10.96 -6.82 -23.42
CA VAL A 297 12.20 -7.00 -24.17
C VAL A 297 11.84 -7.59 -25.52
N VAL A 298 12.19 -6.89 -26.59
CA VAL A 298 11.96 -7.34 -27.97
C VAL A 298 13.29 -7.83 -28.53
N LEU A 299 13.36 -9.11 -28.88
CA LEU A 299 14.50 -9.72 -29.53
C LEU A 299 14.40 -9.44 -31.04
N SER A 300 15.32 -8.64 -31.58
CA SER A 300 15.33 -8.27 -33.00
C SER A 300 16.70 -8.52 -33.62
N PRO A 301 16.79 -9.17 -34.79
CA PRO A 301 18.04 -9.31 -35.53
C PRO A 301 18.47 -8.01 -36.24
N GLU A 302 17.60 -6.99 -36.32
CA GLU A 302 17.82 -5.74 -37.06
C GLU A 302 18.59 -4.68 -36.26
N VAL A 303 18.94 -4.98 -35.02
CA VAL A 303 19.54 -4.03 -34.08
C VAL A 303 20.86 -4.58 -33.60
N ASP A 304 21.92 -3.77 -33.69
CA ASP A 304 23.27 -4.13 -33.18
C ASP A 304 23.53 -3.62 -31.76
N VAL A 305 22.90 -2.51 -31.36
CA VAL A 305 23.05 -1.88 -30.03
C VAL A 305 21.67 -1.72 -29.42
N PRO A 306 21.41 -2.19 -28.20
CA PRO A 306 20.07 -2.23 -27.64
C PRO A 306 19.47 -0.84 -27.34
N PRO A 307 18.45 -0.34 -28.08
CA PRO A 307 17.77 0.90 -27.76
C PRO A 307 16.67 0.66 -26.72
N PHE A 308 16.50 1.64 -25.84
CA PHE A 308 15.32 1.73 -24.98
C PHE A 308 14.32 2.72 -25.58
N VAL A 309 13.12 2.24 -25.89
CA VAL A 309 12.04 3.00 -26.51
C VAL A 309 10.93 3.24 -25.49
N ASP A 310 10.68 4.52 -25.20
CA ASP A 310 9.67 4.97 -24.26
C ASP A 310 8.66 5.85 -25.01
N HIS A 311 7.45 5.34 -25.22
CA HIS A 311 6.39 6.04 -25.95
C HIS A 311 5.16 6.20 -25.06
N ALA A 312 4.60 7.41 -24.96
CA ALA A 312 3.45 7.70 -24.09
C ALA A 312 2.20 6.84 -24.34
N ALA A 313 2.09 6.20 -25.52
CA ALA A 313 0.97 5.36 -25.92
C ALA A 313 1.27 3.84 -25.88
N ALA A 314 2.49 3.42 -25.52
CA ALA A 314 2.92 2.03 -25.54
C ALA A 314 3.73 1.66 -24.27
N PRO A 315 3.77 0.40 -23.85
CA PRO A 315 4.61 -0.02 -22.74
C PRO A 315 6.10 0.24 -23.07
N PRO A 316 6.94 0.58 -22.10
CA PRO A 316 8.38 0.76 -22.29
C PRO A 316 9.01 -0.51 -22.87
N ARG A 317 9.81 -0.36 -23.93
CA ARG A 317 10.39 -1.48 -24.68
C ARG A 317 11.91 -1.38 -24.74
N LEU A 318 12.58 -2.47 -24.42
CA LEU A 318 14.01 -2.64 -24.68
C LEU A 318 14.17 -3.56 -25.89
N VAL A 319 14.76 -3.07 -26.98
CA VAL A 319 15.06 -3.93 -28.13
C VAL A 319 16.48 -4.46 -27.96
N VAL A 320 16.69 -5.76 -28.08
CA VAL A 320 17.99 -6.40 -27.91
C VAL A 320 18.38 -7.15 -29.19
N PRO A 321 19.64 -7.05 -29.64
CA PRO A 321 20.17 -7.82 -30.76
C PRO A 321 19.93 -9.33 -30.58
N LEU A 322 19.34 -10.00 -31.58
CA LEU A 322 19.09 -11.43 -31.53
C LEU A 322 20.06 -12.21 -32.44
N HIS A 323 20.97 -12.96 -31.82
CA HIS A 323 21.82 -13.96 -32.48
C HIS A 323 21.76 -15.32 -31.76
N LEU A 324 20.56 -15.71 -31.31
CA LEU A 324 20.36 -16.98 -30.58
C LEU A 324 19.71 -18.03 -31.47
N PRO A 325 20.12 -19.31 -31.35
CA PRO A 325 19.34 -20.42 -31.89
C PRO A 325 18.12 -20.65 -30.99
N LEU A 326 17.07 -19.83 -31.19
CA LEU A 326 15.79 -20.04 -30.51
C LEU A 326 15.12 -21.32 -31.04
N ALA A 327 14.40 -22.02 -30.18
CA ALA A 327 13.62 -23.18 -30.59
C ALA A 327 12.60 -22.79 -31.68
N PRO A 328 12.32 -23.65 -32.67
CA PRO A 328 11.26 -23.41 -33.65
C PRO A 328 9.93 -23.13 -32.95
N GLY A 329 9.27 -22.02 -33.31
CA GLY A 329 8.02 -21.61 -32.68
C GLY A 329 8.18 -20.87 -31.35
N PHE A 330 9.37 -20.41 -30.95
CA PHE A 330 9.51 -19.55 -29.77
C PHE A 330 8.62 -18.31 -29.89
N ALA A 331 7.63 -18.17 -28.99
CA ALA A 331 6.72 -17.04 -28.95
C ALA A 331 7.12 -16.00 -27.91
N GLY A 332 7.71 -16.45 -26.80
CA GLY A 332 8.25 -15.56 -25.79
C GLY A 332 8.72 -16.26 -24.52
N ALA A 333 9.32 -15.48 -23.63
CA ALA A 333 9.62 -15.89 -22.27
C ALA A 333 9.08 -14.85 -21.29
N SER A 334 8.73 -15.28 -20.08
CA SER A 334 8.23 -14.39 -19.04
C SER A 334 8.75 -14.74 -17.66
N LEU A 335 8.89 -13.72 -16.82
CA LEU A 335 9.21 -13.86 -15.40
C LEU A 335 7.99 -13.43 -14.59
N ALA A 336 7.53 -14.28 -13.68
CA ALA A 336 6.39 -13.98 -12.83
C ALA A 336 6.68 -12.83 -11.85
N LEU A 337 5.63 -12.13 -11.39
CA LEU A 337 5.80 -10.99 -10.49
C LEU A 337 6.38 -11.36 -9.11
N ARG A 338 6.14 -12.59 -8.63
CA ARG A 338 6.54 -13.08 -7.29
C ARG A 338 7.51 -14.27 -7.32
N SER A 339 7.95 -14.68 -8.50
CA SER A 339 8.85 -15.83 -8.69
C SER A 339 9.89 -15.48 -9.73
N SER A 340 11.14 -15.86 -9.48
CA SER A 340 12.24 -15.76 -10.43
C SER A 340 12.25 -16.92 -11.44
N LEU A 341 11.29 -17.84 -11.35
CA LEU A 341 11.19 -18.96 -12.28
C LEU A 341 10.71 -18.48 -13.66
N PRO A 342 11.44 -18.80 -14.73
CA PRO A 342 11.05 -18.46 -16.09
C PRO A 342 9.92 -19.36 -16.58
N ALA A 343 9.02 -18.79 -17.37
CA ALA A 343 8.06 -19.53 -18.17
C ALA A 343 8.32 -19.21 -19.64
N VAL A 344 8.50 -20.26 -20.45
CA VAL A 344 8.75 -20.13 -21.89
C VAL A 344 7.51 -20.57 -22.66
N ASP A 345 7.05 -19.71 -23.55
CA ASP A 345 5.90 -19.93 -24.41
C ASP A 345 6.37 -20.23 -25.84
N ILE A 346 5.87 -21.32 -26.41
CA ILE A 346 6.08 -21.73 -27.80
C ILE A 346 4.73 -21.67 -28.51
N ALA A 347 4.64 -20.99 -29.64
CA ALA A 347 3.47 -20.97 -30.52
C ALA A 347 3.85 -21.53 -31.89
N GLY A 348 3.00 -22.39 -32.45
CA GLY A 348 3.22 -22.91 -33.78
C GLY A 348 2.23 -23.98 -34.19
N ALA A 349 2.45 -24.51 -35.39
CA ALA A 349 1.68 -25.64 -35.90
C ALA A 349 2.25 -26.98 -35.39
N PHE A 350 1.40 -27.80 -34.80
CA PHE A 350 1.72 -29.14 -34.32
C PHE A 350 0.98 -30.20 -35.13
N ARG A 351 1.63 -31.35 -35.34
CA ARG A 351 0.98 -32.52 -35.94
C ARG A 351 0.33 -33.35 -34.83
N LEU A 352 -0.99 -33.28 -34.75
CA LEU A 352 -1.79 -34.10 -33.83
C LEU A 352 -2.56 -35.17 -34.59
N TYR A 353 -3.09 -36.17 -33.89
CA TYR A 353 -3.84 -37.27 -34.50
C TYR A 353 -5.26 -37.29 -33.98
N TRP A 354 -6.23 -37.31 -34.89
CA TRP A 354 -7.66 -37.49 -34.60
C TRP A 354 -8.16 -38.71 -35.37
N ALA A 355 -8.73 -39.69 -34.66
CA ALA A 355 -9.17 -40.97 -35.23
C ALA A 355 -8.12 -41.66 -36.14
N GLY A 356 -6.83 -41.52 -35.81
CA GLY A 356 -5.72 -42.09 -36.58
C GLY A 356 -5.25 -41.25 -37.78
N GLN A 357 -5.94 -40.17 -38.12
CA GLN A 357 -5.53 -39.25 -39.18
C GLN A 357 -4.70 -38.07 -38.63
N PRO A 358 -3.58 -37.70 -39.29
CA PRO A 358 -2.79 -36.55 -38.89
C PRO A 358 -3.48 -35.23 -39.27
N ARG A 359 -3.55 -34.30 -38.32
CA ARG A 359 -4.10 -32.94 -38.45
C ARG A 359 -3.03 -31.91 -38.07
N ARG A 360 -3.05 -30.76 -38.75
CA ARG A 360 -2.16 -29.64 -38.45
C ARG A 360 -2.91 -28.65 -37.55
N CYS A 361 -2.55 -28.61 -36.27
CA CYS A 361 -3.25 -27.82 -35.26
C CYS A 361 -2.37 -26.68 -34.76
N GLY A 362 -2.89 -25.46 -34.67
CA GLY A 362 -2.21 -24.33 -34.09
C GLY A 362 -2.31 -24.33 -32.57
N LEU A 363 -1.18 -24.49 -31.87
CA LEU A 363 -1.13 -24.50 -30.41
C LEU A 363 -0.14 -23.46 -29.89
N ALA A 364 -0.46 -22.92 -28.72
CA ALA A 364 0.50 -22.28 -27.82
C ALA A 364 0.74 -23.19 -26.60
N LEU A 365 2.00 -23.41 -26.28
CA LEU A 365 2.49 -24.26 -25.20
C LEU A 365 3.28 -23.41 -24.21
N THR A 366 3.01 -23.54 -22.91
CA THR A 366 3.91 -23.09 -21.85
C THR A 366 4.69 -24.30 -21.35
N LEU A 367 6.00 -24.29 -21.59
CA LEU A 367 6.89 -25.40 -21.25
C LEU A 367 6.94 -25.69 -19.74
N ALA A 368 7.28 -26.92 -19.37
CA ALA A 368 7.60 -27.30 -18.01
C ALA A 368 8.87 -26.57 -17.51
N GLN A 369 9.14 -26.66 -16.22
CA GLN A 369 10.23 -25.88 -15.58
C GLN A 369 11.62 -26.25 -16.12
N SER A 370 11.97 -27.54 -16.17
CA SER A 370 13.30 -27.98 -16.65
C SER A 370 13.67 -27.50 -18.06
N PRO A 371 12.82 -27.63 -19.10
CA PRO A 371 13.13 -27.08 -20.42
C PRO A 371 13.05 -25.54 -20.46
N SER A 372 12.16 -24.92 -19.67
CA SER A 372 12.11 -23.46 -19.54
C SER A 372 13.41 -22.88 -18.99
N ASP A 373 13.99 -23.53 -17.97
CA ASP A 373 15.26 -23.12 -17.37
C ASP A 373 16.44 -23.21 -18.36
N ALA A 374 16.48 -24.25 -19.19
CA ALA A 374 17.53 -24.43 -20.21
C ALA A 374 17.50 -23.31 -21.27
N ILE A 375 16.31 -23.00 -21.80
CA ILE A 375 16.13 -21.90 -22.77
C ILE A 375 16.41 -20.56 -22.10
N TRP A 376 15.93 -20.37 -20.86
CA TRP A 376 16.14 -19.16 -20.09
C TRP A 376 17.62 -18.90 -19.81
N ALA A 377 18.43 -19.92 -19.52
CA ALA A 377 19.86 -19.76 -19.29
C ALA A 377 20.57 -19.14 -20.49
N VAL A 378 20.23 -19.58 -21.70
CA VAL A 378 20.76 -19.05 -22.97
C VAL A 378 20.30 -17.61 -23.21
N LEU A 379 18.99 -17.34 -23.02
CA LEU A 379 18.44 -15.99 -23.13
C LEU A 379 19.13 -15.02 -22.16
N ARG A 380 19.27 -15.42 -20.90
CA ARG A 380 19.89 -14.63 -19.84
C ARG A 380 21.32 -14.23 -20.20
N GLU A 381 22.14 -15.18 -20.65
CA GLU A 381 23.54 -14.93 -21.01
C GLU A 381 23.66 -13.93 -22.17
N ALA A 382 22.81 -14.07 -23.18
CA ALA A 382 22.77 -13.13 -24.30
C ALA A 382 22.31 -11.73 -23.88
N LEU A 383 21.27 -11.62 -23.05
CA LEU A 383 20.77 -10.35 -22.52
C LEU A 383 21.84 -9.65 -21.67
N GLU A 384 22.51 -10.38 -20.77
CA GLU A 384 23.59 -9.82 -19.96
C GLU A 384 24.72 -9.30 -20.83
N THR A 385 25.14 -10.08 -21.83
CA THR A 385 26.23 -9.70 -22.74
C THR A 385 25.88 -8.46 -23.57
N ALA A 386 24.66 -8.41 -24.13
CA ALA A 386 24.21 -7.30 -24.96
C ALA A 386 24.02 -6.01 -24.15
N CYS A 387 23.59 -6.10 -22.90
CA CYS A 387 23.30 -4.94 -22.06
C CYS A 387 24.50 -4.44 -21.24
N ALA A 388 25.54 -5.26 -21.02
CA ALA A 388 26.63 -4.98 -20.09
C ALA A 388 27.38 -3.66 -20.34
N THR A 389 27.55 -3.28 -21.62
CA THR A 389 28.35 -2.12 -22.02
C THR A 389 27.54 -0.83 -22.12
N SER A 390 26.22 -0.87 -21.94
CA SER A 390 25.35 0.29 -22.13
C SER A 390 25.55 1.35 -21.02
N ASP A 391 25.58 2.61 -21.45
CA ASP A 391 25.58 3.79 -20.57
C ASP A 391 24.18 4.18 -20.09
N ASP A 392 23.12 3.60 -20.65
CA ASP A 392 21.75 3.82 -20.17
C ASP A 392 21.43 2.80 -19.04
N PRO A 393 21.16 3.25 -17.80
CA PRO A 393 20.84 2.36 -16.70
C PRO A 393 19.55 1.55 -16.94
N ARG A 394 18.62 2.04 -17.77
CA ARG A 394 17.41 1.28 -18.14
C ARG A 394 17.75 0.04 -18.95
N VAL A 395 18.87 0.04 -19.66
CA VAL A 395 19.38 -1.11 -20.41
C VAL A 395 20.27 -1.96 -19.51
N ALA A 396 21.29 -1.34 -18.91
CA ALA A 396 22.35 -2.08 -18.22
C ALA A 396 21.89 -2.76 -16.92
N LEU A 397 20.91 -2.18 -16.21
CA LEU A 397 20.41 -2.74 -14.95
C LEU A 397 19.33 -3.81 -15.14
N LEU A 398 19.02 -4.22 -16.38
CA LEU A 398 18.09 -5.32 -16.66
C LEU A 398 18.50 -6.60 -15.90
N ALA A 399 19.80 -6.87 -15.79
CA ALA A 399 20.34 -8.04 -15.11
C ALA A 399 19.98 -8.12 -13.61
N ALA A 400 19.61 -7.00 -12.97
CA ALA A 400 19.15 -6.98 -11.59
C ALA A 400 17.83 -7.76 -11.37
N LEU A 401 17.13 -8.16 -12.45
CA LEU A 401 15.95 -9.02 -12.38
C LEU A 401 16.27 -10.45 -11.92
N TRP A 402 17.47 -10.95 -12.19
CA TRP A 402 17.86 -12.34 -11.93
C TRP A 402 19.24 -12.50 -11.28
N ARG A 403 20.01 -11.41 -11.14
CA ARG A 403 21.22 -11.34 -10.32
C ARG A 403 20.96 -10.52 -9.06
N ASP A 404 21.89 -10.61 -8.11
CA ASP A 404 21.89 -9.73 -6.95
C ASP A 404 21.94 -8.24 -7.39
N PRO A 405 20.91 -7.43 -7.07
CA PRO A 405 20.84 -6.03 -7.51
C PRO A 405 22.03 -5.20 -7.03
N ALA A 406 22.50 -5.41 -5.80
CA ALA A 406 23.61 -4.62 -5.24
C ALA A 406 24.90 -4.80 -6.05
N SER A 407 25.23 -6.06 -6.39
CA SER A 407 26.39 -6.39 -7.22
C SER A 407 26.30 -5.78 -8.62
N VAL A 408 25.13 -5.82 -9.27
CA VAL A 408 24.93 -5.27 -10.63
C VAL A 408 25.08 -3.75 -10.62
N ILE A 409 24.41 -3.08 -9.68
CA ILE A 409 24.45 -1.61 -9.54
C ILE A 409 25.87 -1.15 -9.23
N ASP A 410 26.56 -1.83 -8.30
CA ASP A 410 27.92 -1.45 -7.91
C ASP A 410 28.91 -1.63 -9.05
N ALA A 411 28.87 -2.77 -9.76
CA ALA A 411 29.75 -3.01 -10.90
C ALA A 411 29.56 -1.95 -11.99
N TRP A 412 28.30 -1.60 -12.29
CA TRP A 412 27.97 -0.62 -13.32
C TRP A 412 28.39 0.81 -12.95
N LEU A 413 28.17 1.22 -11.69
CA LEU A 413 28.62 2.53 -11.20
C LEU A 413 30.15 2.59 -11.04
N ALA A 414 30.79 1.50 -10.63
CA ALA A 414 32.26 1.41 -10.49
C ALA A 414 32.96 1.60 -11.83
N ALA A 415 32.45 1.02 -12.92
CA ALA A 415 32.97 1.25 -14.28
C ALA A 415 32.93 2.73 -14.69
N ARG A 416 32.06 3.53 -14.05
CA ARG A 416 31.85 4.96 -14.29
C ARG A 416 32.38 5.84 -13.17
N ALA A 417 33.16 5.28 -12.25
CA ALA A 417 33.71 6.01 -11.11
C ALA A 417 34.58 7.21 -11.55
N HIS A 418 35.17 7.19 -12.75
CA HIS A 418 35.96 8.30 -13.29
C HIS A 418 35.14 9.59 -13.52
N ARG A 419 33.80 9.52 -13.62
CA ARG A 419 32.93 10.68 -13.84
C ARG A 419 32.86 11.62 -12.63
N SER A 420 32.40 12.85 -12.88
CA SER A 420 32.23 13.88 -11.84
C SER A 420 31.11 13.54 -10.85
N PHE A 421 31.10 14.20 -9.70
CA PHE A 421 30.05 14.03 -8.68
C PHE A 421 28.66 14.32 -9.25
N ALA A 422 28.51 15.40 -10.01
CA ALA A 422 27.22 15.81 -10.60
C ALA A 422 26.70 14.80 -11.63
N GLU A 423 27.59 14.24 -12.46
CA GLU A 423 27.24 13.20 -13.42
C GLU A 423 26.84 11.90 -12.72
N LEU A 424 27.59 11.47 -11.70
CA LEU A 424 27.27 10.28 -10.92
C LEU A 424 25.93 10.43 -10.17
N LEU A 425 25.62 11.62 -9.70
CA LEU A 425 24.33 11.92 -9.06
C LEU A 425 23.17 11.77 -10.06
N THR A 426 23.32 12.30 -11.27
CA THR A 426 22.35 12.12 -12.37
C THR A 426 22.20 10.65 -12.76
N LEU A 427 23.30 9.89 -12.82
CA LEU A 427 23.26 8.45 -13.08
C LEU A 427 22.54 7.71 -11.95
N GLY A 428 22.72 8.10 -10.69
CA GLY A 428 22.01 7.51 -9.55
C GLY A 428 20.50 7.77 -9.58
N GLU A 429 20.07 8.98 -9.97
CA GLU A 429 18.66 9.29 -10.23
C GLU A 429 18.10 8.40 -11.35
N ALA A 430 18.85 8.26 -12.45
CA ALA A 430 18.45 7.40 -13.56
C ALA A 430 18.43 5.90 -13.18
N CYS A 431 19.34 5.43 -12.32
CA CYS A 431 19.31 4.09 -11.74
C CYS A 431 18.03 3.86 -10.92
N THR A 432 17.59 4.85 -10.16
CA THR A 432 16.35 4.76 -9.37
C THR A 432 15.14 4.54 -10.28
N THR A 433 15.05 5.30 -11.37
CA THR A 433 13.99 5.14 -12.38
C THR A 433 14.07 3.78 -13.08
N ALA A 434 15.26 3.33 -13.45
CA ALA A 434 15.48 2.04 -14.10
C ALA A 434 15.11 0.86 -13.20
N LEU A 435 15.50 0.88 -11.92
CA LEU A 435 15.16 -0.18 -10.97
C LEU A 435 13.67 -0.18 -10.63
N ALA A 436 13.04 0.99 -10.50
CA ALA A 436 11.59 1.08 -10.32
C ALA A 436 10.82 0.50 -11.53
N LEU A 437 11.37 0.62 -12.74
CA LEU A 437 10.81 0.03 -13.95
C LEU A 437 10.91 -1.50 -13.95
N TRP A 438 12.08 -2.07 -13.61
CA TRP A 438 12.32 -3.51 -13.72
C TRP A 438 11.83 -4.29 -12.47
N LEU A 439 12.09 -3.79 -11.27
CA LEU A 439 11.78 -4.43 -9.98
C LEU A 439 10.46 -3.93 -9.37
N ARG A 440 9.44 -3.70 -10.22
CA ARG A 440 8.12 -3.17 -9.84
C ARG A 440 7.53 -3.89 -8.62
N GLY A 441 7.15 -3.11 -7.60
CA GLY A 441 6.47 -3.59 -6.40
C GLY A 441 7.38 -4.02 -5.24
N ASP A 442 8.69 -4.07 -5.45
CA ASP A 442 9.69 -4.56 -4.47
C ASP A 442 10.67 -3.44 -4.02
N ASP A 443 10.17 -2.21 -3.87
CA ASP A 443 10.94 -1.03 -3.49
C ASP A 443 11.75 -1.20 -2.21
N THR A 444 11.27 -2.02 -1.28
CA THR A 444 11.95 -2.31 -0.01
C THR A 444 13.21 -3.15 -0.18
N ILE A 445 13.35 -3.87 -1.31
CA ILE A 445 14.49 -4.75 -1.57
C ILE A 445 15.64 -3.97 -2.18
N TRP A 446 15.40 -3.20 -3.23
CA TRP A 446 16.48 -2.58 -4.00
C TRP A 446 16.83 -1.16 -3.54
N LYS A 447 15.90 -0.39 -2.93
CA LYS A 447 16.21 0.99 -2.50
C LYS A 447 17.31 1.06 -1.43
N PRO A 448 17.32 0.21 -0.37
CA PRO A 448 18.40 0.23 0.61
C PRO A 448 19.77 -0.12 -0.02
N LEU A 449 19.78 -1.10 -0.92
CA LEU A 449 21.00 -1.53 -1.63
C LEU A 449 21.54 -0.43 -2.55
N LEU A 450 20.66 0.22 -3.31
CA LEU A 450 21.04 1.37 -4.14
C LEU A 450 21.57 2.52 -3.27
N ASN A 451 20.91 2.81 -2.15
CA ASN A 451 21.33 3.85 -1.22
C ASN A 451 22.75 3.59 -0.70
N GLU A 452 23.06 2.37 -0.25
CA GLU A 452 24.40 1.98 0.21
C GLU A 452 25.46 2.16 -0.89
N VAL A 453 25.19 1.68 -2.11
CA VAL A 453 26.14 1.82 -3.23
C VAL A 453 26.35 3.29 -3.60
N LEU A 454 25.29 4.10 -3.64
CA LEU A 454 25.36 5.53 -3.93
C LEU A 454 26.13 6.30 -2.86
N VAL A 455 25.92 6.02 -1.57
CA VAL A 455 26.69 6.65 -0.47
C VAL A 455 28.19 6.43 -0.69
N ARG A 456 28.58 5.19 -0.97
CA ARG A 456 29.99 4.84 -1.20
C ARG A 456 30.55 5.52 -2.45
N ARG A 457 29.91 5.37 -3.60
CA ARG A 457 30.42 5.88 -4.89
C ARG A 457 30.42 7.39 -4.98
N LEU A 458 29.37 8.05 -4.48
CA LEU A 458 29.33 9.51 -4.39
C LEU A 458 30.33 10.03 -3.36
N GLY A 459 30.57 9.30 -2.26
CA GLY A 459 31.59 9.65 -1.26
C GLY A 459 33.01 9.63 -1.84
N GLU A 460 33.35 8.56 -2.56
CA GLU A 460 34.61 8.47 -3.32
C GLU A 460 34.74 9.59 -4.36
N ALA A 461 33.64 9.96 -5.02
CA ALA A 461 33.63 11.07 -5.96
C ALA A 461 33.82 12.43 -5.29
N ALA A 462 33.18 12.67 -4.15
CA ALA A 462 33.34 13.89 -3.37
C ALA A 462 34.78 14.07 -2.87
N ALA A 463 35.44 12.98 -2.46
CA ALA A 463 36.82 13.02 -1.96
C ALA A 463 37.87 13.38 -3.02
N ARG A 464 37.54 13.26 -4.32
CA ARG A 464 38.45 13.62 -5.43
C ARG A 464 38.42 15.09 -5.80
N VAL A 465 37.41 15.83 -5.35
CA VAL A 465 37.28 17.26 -5.64
C VAL A 465 38.21 18.04 -4.72
N LEU A 466 38.87 19.07 -5.25
CA LEU A 466 39.70 19.96 -4.44
C LEU A 466 38.81 20.84 -3.54
N PRO A 467 39.17 21.05 -2.26
CA PRO A 467 38.41 21.90 -1.33
C PRO A 467 38.17 23.32 -1.87
N GLY A 468 37.02 23.91 -1.55
CA GLY A 468 36.72 25.33 -1.80
C GLY A 468 36.40 25.73 -3.25
N ARG A 469 36.01 24.79 -4.12
CA ARG A 469 35.77 25.06 -5.55
C ARG A 469 34.30 25.12 -5.96
N VAL A 470 33.36 24.74 -5.09
CA VAL A 470 31.93 24.69 -5.41
C VAL A 470 31.21 25.93 -4.84
N PRO A 471 30.61 26.79 -5.68
CA PRO A 471 29.82 27.94 -5.20
C PRO A 471 28.57 27.52 -4.43
N HIS A 472 28.12 28.35 -3.49
CA HIS A 472 26.92 28.08 -2.66
C HIS A 472 25.66 27.70 -3.42
N PRO A 473 25.26 28.39 -4.51
CA PRO A 473 24.03 28.03 -5.24
C PRO A 473 24.07 26.61 -5.82
N GLU A 474 25.24 26.21 -6.34
CA GLU A 474 25.48 24.87 -6.88
C GLU A 474 25.51 23.82 -5.77
N ALA A 475 26.16 24.14 -4.64
CA ALA A 475 26.18 23.27 -3.47
C ALA A 475 24.76 23.02 -2.93
N ILE A 476 23.94 24.07 -2.79
CA ILE A 476 22.53 23.97 -2.34
C ILE A 476 21.71 23.11 -3.29
N ALA A 477 21.82 23.32 -4.61
CA ALA A 477 21.10 22.53 -5.59
C ALA A 477 21.49 21.04 -5.52
N THR A 478 22.80 20.78 -5.39
CA THR A 478 23.33 19.42 -5.29
C THR A 478 22.92 18.73 -3.99
N LEU A 479 22.97 19.44 -2.85
CA LEU A 479 22.54 18.89 -1.56
C LEU A 479 21.06 18.51 -1.54
N LYS A 480 20.18 19.30 -2.19
CA LYS A 480 18.77 18.95 -2.35
C LYS A 480 18.59 17.65 -3.12
N ARG A 481 19.36 17.46 -4.21
CA ARG A 481 19.34 16.23 -5.00
C ARG A 481 19.87 15.03 -4.19
N VAL A 482 20.99 15.19 -3.48
CA VAL A 482 21.52 14.15 -2.58
C VAL A 482 20.51 13.79 -1.48
N LYS A 483 19.85 14.79 -0.87
CA LYS A 483 18.81 14.58 0.14
C LYS A 483 17.62 13.78 -0.39
N ALA A 484 17.22 14.03 -1.63
CA ALA A 484 16.12 13.31 -2.28
C ALA A 484 16.52 11.89 -2.69
N LEU A 485 17.74 11.71 -3.21
CA LEU A 485 18.22 10.43 -3.72
C LEU A 485 18.69 9.47 -2.63
N VAL A 486 19.36 10.00 -1.60
CA VAL A 486 20.02 9.24 -0.52
C VAL A 486 19.54 9.77 0.84
N PRO A 487 18.27 9.53 1.21
CA PRO A 487 17.69 10.08 2.44
C PRO A 487 18.19 9.35 3.71
N VAL A 488 18.67 8.12 3.58
CA VAL A 488 19.17 7.29 4.68
C VAL A 488 20.70 7.26 4.60
N ASP A 489 21.39 7.47 5.72
CA ASP A 489 22.87 7.47 5.82
C ASP A 489 23.63 8.46 4.90
N GLY A 490 22.92 9.30 4.14
CA GLY A 490 23.51 10.34 3.28
C GLY A 490 24.10 11.52 4.05
N ALA A 491 24.01 11.53 5.39
CA ALA A 491 24.49 12.63 6.22
C ALA A 491 26.01 12.82 6.11
N ALA A 492 26.77 11.74 6.23
CA ALA A 492 28.23 11.76 6.09
C ALA A 492 28.64 12.17 4.66
N LEU A 493 27.91 11.73 3.65
CA LEU A 493 28.13 12.12 2.26
C LEU A 493 27.91 13.62 2.04
N GLN A 494 26.83 14.20 2.58
CA GLN A 494 26.56 15.63 2.49
C GLN A 494 27.66 16.45 3.19
N THR A 495 28.11 16.03 4.37
CA THR A 495 29.23 16.67 5.08
C THR A 495 30.53 16.58 4.28
N ALA A 496 30.85 15.42 3.71
CA ALA A 496 32.05 15.23 2.88
C ALA A 496 32.01 16.09 1.61
N TYR A 497 30.86 16.14 0.92
CA TYR A 497 30.68 16.98 -0.27
C TYR A 497 30.84 18.48 0.06
N LEU A 498 30.32 18.91 1.23
CA LEU A 498 30.43 20.30 1.68
C LEU A 498 31.86 20.78 1.91
N MET A 499 32.82 19.90 2.21
CA MET A 499 34.25 20.28 2.29
C MET A 499 34.77 20.89 0.97
N ASN A 500 34.06 20.68 -0.13
CA ASN A 500 34.39 21.23 -1.44
C ASN A 500 33.71 22.59 -1.71
N ALA A 501 32.80 23.05 -0.85
CA ALA A 501 32.07 24.30 -1.02
C ALA A 501 32.91 25.53 -0.61
N THR A 502 32.60 26.69 -1.18
CA THR A 502 33.15 27.98 -0.75
C THR A 502 32.71 28.34 0.67
N PRO A 503 33.48 29.13 1.45
CA PRO A 503 33.04 29.59 2.78
C PRO A 503 31.75 30.42 2.73
N VAL A 504 30.86 30.19 3.69
CA VAL A 504 29.58 30.89 3.91
C VAL A 504 29.85 32.21 4.59
N THR A 505 29.43 33.32 3.98
CA THR A 505 29.73 34.68 4.49
C THR A 505 28.52 35.40 5.09
N SER A 506 27.30 34.84 4.98
CA SER A 506 26.11 35.38 5.62
C SER A 506 25.25 34.33 6.31
N VAL A 507 24.49 34.75 7.33
CA VAL A 507 23.56 33.89 8.06
C VAL A 507 22.45 33.36 7.15
N ASP A 508 21.99 34.15 6.18
CA ASP A 508 20.97 33.72 5.22
C ASP A 508 21.48 32.59 4.31
N GLN A 509 22.74 32.65 3.87
CA GLN A 509 23.37 31.57 3.11
C GLN A 509 23.48 30.30 3.97
N LEU A 510 23.84 30.44 5.25
CA LEU A 510 23.93 29.32 6.18
C LEU A 510 22.54 28.68 6.41
N ALA A 511 21.50 29.49 6.56
CA ALA A 511 20.12 29.03 6.69
C ALA A 511 19.65 28.27 5.43
N ALA A 512 19.93 28.81 4.24
CA ALA A 512 19.59 28.18 2.97
C ALA A 512 20.30 26.83 2.78
N LEU A 513 21.58 26.76 3.18
CA LEU A 513 22.38 25.54 3.15
C LEU A 513 21.83 24.49 4.13
N ARG A 514 21.53 24.89 5.37
CA ARG A 514 20.91 24.02 6.37
C ARG A 514 19.58 23.43 5.90
N ALA A 515 18.74 24.22 5.25
CA ALA A 515 17.45 23.78 4.71
C ALA A 515 17.60 22.72 3.59
N ALA A 516 18.67 22.79 2.80
CA ALA A 516 18.98 21.86 1.73
C ALA A 516 19.49 20.49 2.22
N MET A 517 19.98 20.41 3.46
CA MET A 517 20.60 19.21 4.02
C MET A 517 19.61 18.31 4.79
N LEU A 518 20.07 17.09 5.10
CA LEU A 518 19.42 16.18 6.05
C LEU A 518 19.55 16.72 7.48
N PRO A 519 18.58 16.50 8.39
CA PRO A 519 18.59 17.09 9.73
C PRO A 519 19.83 16.75 10.57
N VAL A 520 20.35 15.53 10.44
CA VAL A 520 21.50 15.02 11.20
C VAL A 520 22.85 15.34 10.56
N ALA A 521 22.87 15.86 9.32
CA ALA A 521 24.11 16.12 8.60
C ALA A 521 24.81 17.37 9.15
N ALA A 522 26.08 17.24 9.54
CA ALA A 522 26.85 18.33 10.12
C ALA A 522 27.39 19.27 9.04
N ILE A 523 27.32 20.58 9.29
CA ILE A 523 28.01 21.59 8.48
C ILE A 523 29.46 21.66 9.00
N PRO A 524 30.48 21.48 8.15
CA PRO A 524 31.86 21.69 8.57
C PRO A 524 32.09 23.11 9.11
N GLY A 525 32.67 23.24 10.31
CA GLY A 525 32.90 24.57 10.91
C GLY A 525 33.86 25.43 10.09
N SER A 526 34.77 24.80 9.34
CA SER A 526 35.68 25.47 8.40
C SER A 526 34.97 26.21 7.25
N LEU A 527 33.70 25.90 6.98
CA LEU A 527 32.90 26.65 5.99
C LEU A 527 32.28 27.91 6.56
N ILE A 528 32.20 28.06 7.88
CA ILE A 528 31.58 29.24 8.50
C ILE A 528 32.63 30.33 8.56
N ALA A 529 32.48 31.35 7.71
CA ALA A 529 33.47 32.40 7.59
C ALA A 529 33.59 33.24 8.87
N PRO A 530 34.77 33.83 9.14
CA PRO A 530 35.01 34.60 10.36
C PRO A 530 34.02 35.74 10.59
N GLU A 531 33.47 36.33 9.52
CA GLU A 531 32.48 37.42 9.61
C GLU A 531 31.20 36.98 10.31
N ILE A 532 30.74 35.74 10.07
CA ILE A 532 29.58 35.17 10.77
C ILE A 532 29.92 34.93 12.24
N GLN A 533 31.12 34.43 12.52
CA GLN A 533 31.58 34.17 13.88
C GLN A 533 31.68 35.46 14.70
N GLN A 534 32.18 36.55 14.09
CA GLN A 534 32.19 37.88 14.70
C GLN A 534 30.78 38.42 14.96
N LEU A 535 29.85 38.23 14.02
CA LEU A 535 28.46 38.61 14.21
C LEU A 535 27.82 37.88 15.40
N TRP A 536 28.01 36.56 15.49
CA TRP A 536 27.50 35.77 16.61
C TRP A 536 28.17 36.16 17.94
N LEU A 537 29.46 36.52 17.93
CA LEU A 537 30.16 37.00 19.11
C LEU A 537 29.50 38.27 19.65
N GLU A 538 29.24 39.25 18.80
CA GLU A 538 28.57 40.50 19.17
C GLU A 538 27.14 40.27 19.67
N GLN A 539 26.36 39.45 18.97
CA GLN A 539 25.01 39.08 19.40
C GLN A 539 25.00 38.36 20.75
N ALA A 540 26.01 37.51 21.01
CA ALA A 540 26.13 36.80 22.27
C ALA A 540 26.46 37.74 23.43
N LEU A 541 27.30 38.77 23.20
CA LEU A 541 27.57 39.83 24.17
C LEU A 541 26.33 40.66 24.49
N ASP A 542 25.43 40.84 23.51
CA ASP A 542 24.13 41.50 23.70
C ASP A 542 23.08 40.60 24.39
N GLY A 543 23.39 39.32 24.61
CA GLY A 543 22.45 38.35 25.15
C GLY A 543 21.34 37.93 24.17
N ALA A 544 21.51 38.21 22.88
CA ALA A 544 20.54 37.87 21.85
C ALA A 544 20.49 36.35 21.56
N GLU A 545 19.38 35.88 20.98
CA GLU A 545 19.33 34.51 20.47
C GLU A 545 20.19 34.37 19.20
N LEU A 546 20.99 33.29 19.17
CA LEU A 546 21.93 33.05 18.07
C LEU A 546 21.30 32.09 17.05
N ALA A 547 21.15 32.56 15.82
CA ALA A 547 20.75 31.74 14.69
C ALA A 547 21.95 30.94 14.16
N LEU A 548 22.32 29.87 14.89
CA LEU A 548 23.53 29.07 14.59
C LEU A 548 23.34 28.08 13.44
N HIS A 549 22.10 27.64 13.16
CA HIS A 549 21.79 26.71 12.06
C HIS A 549 22.62 25.40 12.08
N GLY A 550 22.80 24.80 13.26
CA GLY A 550 23.49 23.52 13.45
C GLY A 550 22.77 22.30 12.86
N PRO A 551 23.35 21.08 13.00
CA PRO A 551 24.53 20.75 13.81
C PRO A 551 25.87 21.14 13.15
N HIS A 552 26.80 21.66 13.96
CA HIS A 552 28.23 21.86 13.66
C HIS A 552 29.03 22.08 14.95
N GLU A 553 30.36 22.00 14.88
CA GLU A 553 31.26 22.08 16.05
C GLU A 553 31.18 23.42 16.82
N LEU A 554 30.87 24.52 16.14
CA LEU A 554 30.76 25.84 16.76
C LEU A 554 29.46 26.07 17.57
N VAL A 555 28.45 25.18 17.52
CA VAL A 555 27.15 25.44 18.18
C VAL A 555 27.30 25.56 19.70
N GLU A 556 27.86 24.54 20.34
CA GLU A 556 27.99 24.47 21.80
C GLU A 556 28.92 25.57 22.35
N PRO A 557 30.09 25.87 21.74
CA PRO A 557 30.92 26.97 22.20
C PRO A 557 30.23 28.34 22.18
N PHE A 558 29.51 28.68 21.11
CA PHE A 558 28.80 29.97 21.03
C PHE A 558 27.61 30.05 22.00
N GLN A 559 26.90 28.94 22.22
CA GLN A 559 25.85 28.87 23.23
C GLN A 559 26.40 29.05 24.65
N SER A 560 27.48 28.34 24.97
CA SER A 560 28.17 28.44 26.26
C SER A 560 28.70 29.84 26.52
N PHE A 561 29.27 30.48 25.48
CA PHE A 561 29.75 31.86 25.56
C PHE A 561 28.61 32.85 25.82
N ARG A 562 27.49 32.76 25.09
CA ARG A 562 26.30 33.60 25.33
C ARG A 562 25.77 33.43 26.76
N GLU A 563 25.67 32.21 27.24
CA GLU A 563 25.21 31.93 28.61
C GLU A 563 26.16 32.51 29.67
N ALA A 564 27.47 32.44 29.42
CA ALA A 564 28.48 33.05 30.29
C ALA A 564 28.39 34.58 30.28
N ALA A 565 28.27 35.22 29.11
CA ALA A 565 28.08 36.66 28.97
C ALA A 565 26.82 37.13 29.70
N SER A 566 25.71 36.40 29.51
CA SER A 566 24.43 36.68 30.19
C SER A 566 24.53 36.54 31.71
N ALA A 567 25.28 35.54 32.19
CA ALA A 567 25.52 35.35 33.63
C ALA A 567 26.36 36.49 34.22
N VAL A 568 27.37 36.97 33.50
CA VAL A 568 28.15 38.14 33.90
C VAL A 568 27.26 39.38 34.03
N HIS A 569 26.44 39.66 33.02
CA HIS A 569 25.56 40.83 33.06
C HIS A 569 24.56 40.77 34.20
N ARG A 570 23.98 39.59 34.47
CA ARG A 570 23.00 39.38 35.54
C ARG A 570 23.63 39.41 36.95
N ASP A 571 24.74 38.71 37.15
CA ASP A 571 25.25 38.38 38.49
C ASP A 571 26.39 39.30 38.94
N ILE A 572 27.11 39.97 38.03
CA ILE A 572 28.14 40.99 38.32
C ILE A 572 27.59 42.39 38.01
N GLY A 573 27.01 42.57 36.82
CA GLY A 573 26.44 43.83 36.38
C GLY A 573 27.47 44.83 35.83
N GLU A 574 27.02 45.68 34.90
CA GLU A 574 27.88 46.63 34.18
C GLU A 574 28.50 47.69 35.09
N GLN A 575 27.75 48.20 36.07
CA GLN A 575 28.25 49.20 37.03
C GLN A 575 29.42 48.69 37.87
N ALA A 576 29.40 47.41 38.26
CA ALA A 576 30.50 46.80 39.00
C ALA A 576 31.76 46.69 38.15
N LEU A 577 31.62 46.43 36.85
CA LEU A 577 32.74 46.39 35.90
C LEU A 577 33.29 47.79 35.61
N ILE A 578 32.44 48.81 35.47
CA ILE A 578 32.86 50.21 35.32
C ILE A 578 33.63 50.69 36.56
N ALA A 579 33.14 50.35 37.76
CA ALA A 579 33.84 50.66 39.00
C ALA A 579 35.20 49.96 39.06
N ALA A 580 35.26 48.68 38.69
CA ALA A 580 36.50 47.89 38.70
C ALA A 580 37.57 48.47 37.76
N ARG A 581 37.18 48.98 36.58
CA ARG A 581 38.10 49.69 35.67
C ARG A 581 38.66 51.00 36.24
N LYS A 582 38.05 51.54 37.29
CA LYS A 582 38.53 52.70 38.07
C LYS A 582 39.25 52.27 39.37
N ASP A 583 39.72 51.02 39.42
CA ASP A 583 40.36 50.39 40.58
C ASP A 583 39.52 50.42 41.87
N SER A 584 38.18 50.38 41.72
CA SER A 584 37.24 50.36 42.85
C SER A 584 36.27 49.20 42.73
N VAL A 585 36.02 48.47 43.83
CA VAL A 585 35.04 47.38 43.84
C VAL A 585 34.12 47.58 45.04
N ASP A 586 32.81 47.55 44.78
CA ASP A 586 31.82 47.46 45.85
C ASP A 586 31.82 46.02 46.40
N PRO A 587 32.22 45.81 47.66
CA PRO A 587 32.25 44.50 48.28
C PRO A 587 30.92 43.76 48.20
N ARG A 588 29.78 44.47 48.13
CA ARG A 588 28.43 43.89 48.04
C ARG A 588 28.25 43.06 46.76
N THR A 589 28.90 43.45 45.66
CA THR A 589 28.82 42.77 44.35
C THR A 589 29.54 41.42 44.31
N LEU A 590 30.39 41.12 45.29
CA LEU A 590 31.27 39.93 45.33
C LEU A 590 30.55 38.65 45.77
N THR A 591 29.47 38.24 45.08
CA THR A 591 28.65 37.08 45.47
C THR A 591 29.22 35.74 44.96
N PRO A 592 28.85 34.58 45.56
CA PRO A 592 29.19 33.27 45.01
C PRO A 592 28.67 33.06 43.57
N ARG A 593 27.52 33.67 43.22
CA ARG A 593 26.97 33.66 41.87
C ARG A 593 27.83 34.46 40.89
N ALA A 594 28.30 35.64 41.31
CA ALA A 594 29.23 36.47 40.53
C ALA A 594 30.54 35.72 40.22
N LEU A 595 31.11 35.01 41.19
CA LEU A 595 32.29 34.16 40.96
C LEU A 595 32.01 32.98 40.02
N SER A 596 30.83 32.37 40.15
CA SER A 596 30.41 31.29 39.24
C SER A 596 30.27 31.82 37.81
N ALA A 597 29.70 33.02 37.63
CA ALA A 597 29.61 33.69 36.33
C ALA A 597 31.00 33.98 35.75
N LEU A 598 31.93 34.48 36.56
CA LEU A 598 33.33 34.69 36.15
C LEU A 598 34.02 33.37 35.72
N SER A 599 33.78 32.28 36.45
CA SER A 599 34.34 30.96 36.09
C SER A 599 33.78 30.46 34.75
N ARG A 600 32.47 30.62 34.52
CA ARG A 600 31.85 30.26 33.23
C ARG A 600 32.42 31.12 32.10
N TRP A 601 32.60 32.42 32.34
CA TRP A 601 33.23 33.33 31.38
C TRP A 601 34.63 32.88 31.01
N ARG A 602 35.50 32.61 31.99
CA ARG A 602 36.87 32.15 31.73
C ARG A 602 36.93 30.83 30.95
N ASN A 603 35.98 29.92 31.16
CA ASN A 603 35.92 28.67 30.42
C ASN A 603 35.43 28.85 28.96
N ALA A 604 34.62 29.88 28.70
CA ALA A 604 34.03 30.11 27.38
C ALA A 604 34.79 31.16 26.54
N ARG A 605 35.62 32.01 27.15
CA ARG A 605 36.25 33.15 26.47
C ARG A 605 37.19 32.76 25.35
N ASP A 606 37.80 31.56 25.41
CA ASP A 606 38.73 31.11 24.37
C ASP A 606 38.03 31.01 23.00
N MET A 607 36.72 30.75 22.97
CA MET A 607 35.92 30.81 21.74
C MET A 607 35.95 32.20 21.08
N ALA A 608 35.88 33.27 21.88
CA ALA A 608 35.93 34.64 21.37
C ALA A 608 37.30 35.00 20.77
N VAL A 609 38.38 34.41 21.30
CA VAL A 609 39.73 34.56 20.75
C VAL A 609 39.80 33.97 19.34
N HIS A 610 39.23 32.78 19.14
CA HIS A 610 39.19 32.11 17.84
C HIS A 610 38.29 32.83 16.83
N ALA A 611 37.19 33.45 17.29
CA ALA A 611 36.25 34.19 16.45
C ALA A 611 36.76 35.58 16.00
N GLY A 612 37.94 36.02 16.46
CA GLY A 612 38.51 37.31 16.11
C GLY A 612 37.99 38.44 16.99
N GLU A 613 38.43 38.41 18.26
CA GLU A 613 38.10 39.32 19.38
C GLU A 613 37.62 40.72 18.98
N SER A 614 36.47 41.12 19.52
CA SER A 614 35.99 42.50 19.38
C SER A 614 36.54 43.42 20.48
N ILE A 615 36.43 44.73 20.26
CA ILE A 615 36.77 45.73 21.28
C ILE A 615 35.90 45.53 22.53
N ARG A 616 34.60 45.26 22.34
CA ARG A 616 33.66 45.03 23.44
C ARG A 616 34.02 43.81 24.26
N PHE A 617 34.40 42.71 23.59
CA PHE A 617 34.92 41.52 24.27
C PHE A 617 36.16 41.87 25.11
N ARG A 618 37.17 42.52 24.53
CA ARG A 618 38.41 42.87 25.24
C ARG A 618 38.15 43.77 26.44
N GLU A 619 37.27 44.74 26.29
CA GLU A 619 36.86 45.61 27.40
C GLU A 619 36.14 44.85 28.52
N LEU A 620 35.24 43.93 28.16
CA LEU A 620 34.52 43.11 29.12
C LEU A 620 35.47 42.16 29.86
N ASP A 621 36.32 41.43 29.13
CA ASP A 621 37.29 40.50 29.72
C ASP A 621 38.29 41.24 30.62
N HIS A 622 38.83 42.38 30.18
CA HIS A 622 39.70 43.21 31.01
C HIS A 622 39.00 43.72 32.27
N GLY A 623 37.74 44.15 32.15
CA GLY A 623 36.93 44.56 33.29
C GLY A 623 36.70 43.43 34.29
N LEU A 624 36.44 42.22 33.79
CA LEU A 624 36.22 41.02 34.60
C LEU A 624 37.49 40.54 35.30
N GLU A 625 38.63 40.56 34.62
CA GLU A 625 39.92 40.20 35.22
C GLU A 625 40.36 41.24 36.26
N THR A 626 40.12 42.53 36.00
CA THR A 626 40.36 43.60 36.97
C THR A 626 39.44 43.46 38.19
N TRP A 627 38.15 43.23 37.98
CA TRP A 627 37.19 42.95 39.04
C TRP A 627 37.61 41.72 39.85
N SER A 628 38.06 40.65 39.19
CA SER A 628 38.56 39.44 39.86
C SER A 628 39.81 39.69 40.69
N ARG A 629 40.76 40.50 40.19
CA ARG A 629 41.99 40.87 40.89
C ARG A 629 41.67 41.69 42.14
N LEU A 630 40.81 42.70 42.01
CA LEU A 630 40.39 43.54 43.15
C LEU A 630 39.61 42.72 44.18
N ALA A 631 38.73 41.80 43.74
CA ALA A 631 38.06 40.87 44.64
C ALA A 631 39.04 40.04 45.48
N ARG A 632 40.13 39.55 44.87
CA ARG A 632 41.20 38.80 45.58
C ARG A 632 42.04 39.65 46.53
N HIS A 633 42.16 40.95 46.28
CA HIS A 633 42.85 41.86 47.20
C HIS A 633 42.01 42.23 48.42
N HIS A 634 40.69 42.34 48.26
CA HIS A 634 39.79 42.78 49.33
C HIS A 634 39.19 41.63 50.14
N LEU A 635 39.17 40.40 49.62
CA LEU A 635 38.58 39.24 50.27
C LEU A 635 39.60 38.13 50.51
N ALA A 636 39.30 37.27 51.46
CA ALA A 636 40.10 36.09 51.73
C ALA A 636 40.08 35.11 50.56
N GLU A 637 41.15 34.32 50.42
CA GLU A 637 41.12 33.16 49.56
C GLU A 637 39.96 32.21 49.97
N PRO A 638 39.15 31.75 49.01
CA PRO A 638 38.00 30.91 49.30
C PRO A 638 38.43 29.52 49.78
N ASP A 639 37.92 29.10 50.95
CA ASP A 639 37.96 27.71 51.37
C ASP A 639 36.69 27.02 50.90
N THR A 640 36.85 26.14 49.91
CA THR A 640 35.73 25.42 49.28
C THR A 640 35.40 24.10 49.99
N ALA A 641 36.23 23.67 50.95
CA ALA A 641 36.07 22.38 51.63
C ALA A 641 35.35 22.50 52.97
N ARG A 642 35.51 23.66 53.64
CA ARG A 642 35.11 23.91 55.02
C ARG A 642 34.28 25.19 55.13
N ARG A 643 33.37 25.20 56.11
CA ARG A 643 32.53 26.35 56.42
C ARG A 643 33.19 27.20 57.51
N MET A 644 33.39 28.47 57.24
CA MET A 644 33.95 29.44 58.17
C MET A 644 32.87 29.93 59.13
N VAL A 645 33.06 29.70 60.42
CA VAL A 645 32.11 30.09 61.46
C VAL A 645 32.65 31.28 62.23
N VAL A 646 32.17 32.48 61.91
CA VAL A 646 32.58 33.72 62.58
C VAL A 646 31.85 33.84 63.91
N LEU A 647 32.61 33.91 64.99
CA LEU A 647 32.09 33.90 66.36
C LEU A 647 31.94 35.33 66.88
N ASP A 648 30.83 35.59 67.55
CA ASP A 648 30.57 36.83 68.31
C ASP A 648 30.79 36.59 69.82
N THR A 649 31.14 37.65 70.54
CA THR A 649 31.27 37.68 72.01
C THR A 649 30.01 37.17 72.69
N SER A 650 28.81 37.55 72.20
CA SER A 650 27.54 37.10 72.78
C SER A 650 27.32 35.57 72.68
N ALA A 651 27.84 34.94 71.62
CA ALA A 651 27.75 33.50 71.42
C ALA A 651 28.66 32.74 72.39
N LEU A 652 29.87 33.25 72.62
CA LEU A 652 30.85 32.66 73.52
C LEU A 652 30.51 32.86 75.00
N LEU A 653 29.92 34.01 75.37
CA LEU A 653 29.45 34.24 76.73
C LEU A 653 28.27 33.36 77.11
N GLU A 654 27.34 33.12 76.18
CA GLU A 654 26.19 32.26 76.46
C GLU A 654 26.60 30.80 76.54
N ARG A 655 27.51 30.36 75.66
CA ARG A 655 28.00 28.98 75.60
C ARG A 655 29.53 28.95 75.50
N PRO A 656 30.26 29.06 76.63
CA PRO A 656 31.74 29.06 76.62
C PRO A 656 32.35 27.81 75.97
N ALA A 657 31.70 26.65 76.08
CA ALA A 657 32.14 25.40 75.46
C ALA A 657 31.77 25.26 73.96
N LEU A 658 31.27 26.32 73.30
CA LEU A 658 30.80 26.30 71.90
C LEU A 658 31.86 25.71 70.95
N LEU A 659 33.13 26.11 71.12
CA LEU A 659 34.27 25.67 70.30
C LEU A 659 34.47 24.14 70.28
N ARG A 660 34.10 23.43 71.36
CA ARG A 660 34.17 21.96 71.43
C ARG A 660 33.01 21.26 70.72
N SER A 661 31.94 22.00 70.43
CA SER A 661 30.69 21.49 69.86
C SER A 661 30.43 21.97 68.43
N LEU A 662 31.45 22.52 67.77
CA LEU A 662 31.36 22.86 66.35
C LEU A 662 31.27 21.60 65.50
N ARG A 663 30.59 21.71 64.36
CA ARG A 663 30.42 20.58 63.43
C ARG A 663 31.76 20.24 62.76
N PRO A 664 32.00 18.98 62.33
CA PRO A 664 33.30 18.57 61.80
C PRO A 664 33.83 19.34 60.57
N ARG A 665 32.93 19.97 59.77
CA ARG A 665 33.31 20.78 58.58
C ARG A 665 33.41 22.28 58.89
N ASP A 666 33.12 22.68 60.13
CA ASP A 666 33.09 24.08 60.55
C ASP A 666 34.44 24.48 61.15
N VAL A 667 35.04 25.55 60.61
CA VAL A 667 36.28 26.15 61.10
C VAL A 667 35.93 27.40 61.90
N PRO A 668 36.25 27.47 63.20
CA PRO A 668 36.03 28.67 63.98
C PRO A 668 36.93 29.82 63.51
N VAL A 669 36.30 30.95 63.20
CA VAL A 669 36.96 32.21 62.94
C VAL A 669 36.67 33.15 64.10
N MET A 670 37.73 33.63 64.73
CA MET A 670 37.68 34.55 65.85
C MET A 670 38.08 35.96 65.40
N PRO A 671 37.15 36.92 65.33
CA PRO A 671 37.49 38.33 65.17
C PRO A 671 38.37 38.78 66.35
N GLN A 672 39.45 39.51 66.08
CA GLN A 672 40.30 40.08 67.15
C GLN A 672 39.50 40.98 68.10
N ARG A 673 38.45 41.63 67.60
CA ARG A 673 37.53 42.43 68.41
C ARG A 673 36.89 41.64 69.55
N VAL A 674 36.49 40.41 69.29
CA VAL A 674 35.84 39.52 70.26
C VAL A 674 36.80 39.15 71.40
N LEU A 675 38.09 38.96 71.09
CA LEU A 675 39.11 38.75 72.13
C LEU A 675 39.25 39.96 73.05
N ASN A 676 39.32 41.17 72.47
CA ASN A 676 39.42 42.41 73.24
C ASN A 676 38.21 42.62 74.16
N GLU A 677 37.01 42.29 73.67
CA GLU A 677 35.78 42.35 74.46
C GLU A 677 35.76 41.33 75.60
N LEU A 678 36.14 40.08 75.33
CA LEU A 678 36.22 39.05 76.36
C LEU A 678 37.27 39.38 77.43
N ASP A 679 38.41 39.97 77.04
CA ASP A 679 39.46 40.42 77.97
C ASP A 679 38.97 41.55 78.88
N GLY A 680 38.24 42.53 78.33
CA GLY A 680 37.61 43.59 79.11
C GLY A 680 36.58 43.04 80.11
N LEU A 681 35.86 41.99 79.73
CA LEU A 681 34.84 41.35 80.58
C LEU A 681 35.42 40.49 81.72
N LYS A 682 36.73 40.15 81.73
CA LYS A 682 37.36 39.39 82.84
C LYS A 682 37.24 40.07 84.21
N LYS A 683 37.12 41.41 84.21
CA LYS A 683 37.04 42.28 85.40
C LYS A 683 35.67 42.94 85.55
N HIS A 684 34.65 42.41 84.89
CA HIS A 684 33.29 42.94 84.96
C HIS A 684 32.69 42.80 86.37
N GLU A 685 31.85 43.75 86.79
CA GLU A 685 31.22 43.77 88.13
C GLU A 685 30.32 42.55 88.36
N ASP A 686 29.64 42.10 87.30
CA ASP A 686 28.91 40.83 87.29
C ASP A 686 29.87 39.64 87.30
N ALA A 687 29.99 38.99 88.47
CA ALA A 687 30.81 37.81 88.68
C ALA A 687 30.45 36.63 87.76
N GLY A 688 29.17 36.49 87.40
CA GLY A 688 28.70 35.45 86.48
C GLY A 688 29.20 35.70 85.06
N ARG A 689 29.06 36.94 84.56
CA ARG A 689 29.56 37.33 83.23
C ARG A 689 31.09 37.29 83.16
N ALA A 690 31.77 37.74 84.22
CA ALA A 690 33.23 37.66 84.33
C ALA A 690 33.75 36.21 84.37
N SER A 691 33.03 35.30 85.04
CA SER A 691 33.34 33.87 85.03
C SER A 691 33.20 33.29 83.61
N ARG A 692 32.09 33.56 82.93
CA ARG A 692 31.85 33.06 81.56
C ARG A 692 32.86 33.59 80.55
N ALA A 693 33.31 34.84 80.70
CA ALA A 693 34.38 35.42 79.87
C ALA A 693 35.74 34.73 80.09
N ARG A 694 36.11 34.45 81.36
CA ARG A 694 37.32 33.67 81.69
C ARG A 694 37.23 32.25 81.15
N ASP A 695 36.07 31.61 81.27
CA ASP A 695 35.83 30.28 80.74
C ASP A 695 35.94 30.26 79.22
N ALA A 696 35.34 31.23 78.52
CA ALA A 696 35.44 31.35 77.06
C ALA A 696 36.90 31.51 76.60
N ILE A 697 37.69 32.35 77.28
CA ILE A 697 39.11 32.54 76.97
C ILE A 697 39.92 31.27 77.23
N ARG A 698 39.67 30.57 78.34
CA ARG A 698 40.28 29.26 78.59
C ARG A 698 39.92 28.25 77.49
N GLN A 699 38.70 28.28 76.97
CA GLN A 699 38.30 27.40 75.86
C GLN A 699 38.99 27.78 74.54
N ILE A 700 39.20 29.07 74.28
CA ILE A 700 39.97 29.56 73.13
C ILE A 700 41.42 29.11 73.20
N GLU A 701 42.07 29.22 74.38
CA GLU A 701 43.47 28.83 74.59
C GLU A 701 43.72 27.32 74.39
N ILE A 702 42.73 26.48 74.71
CA ILE A 702 42.83 25.02 74.58
C ILE A 702 42.43 24.55 73.17
N ALA A 703 41.66 25.35 72.44
CA ALA A 703 41.16 24.98 71.12
C ALA A 703 42.23 25.12 70.03
N ASN A 704 42.43 24.06 69.27
CA ASN A 704 43.33 24.06 68.11
C ASN A 704 42.55 24.38 66.82
N GLY A 705 43.21 25.03 65.86
CA GLY A 705 42.63 25.29 64.53
C GLY A 705 41.68 26.50 64.46
N ILE A 706 41.71 27.39 65.45
CA ILE A 706 41.02 28.69 65.37
C ILE A 706 41.78 29.61 64.41
N ARG A 707 41.05 30.20 63.47
CA ARG A 707 41.56 31.25 62.59
C ARG A 707 41.27 32.61 63.22
N PHE A 708 42.31 33.39 63.50
CA PHE A 708 42.15 34.74 64.04
C PHE A 708 42.17 35.75 62.91
N GLU A 709 41.20 36.66 62.88
CA GLU A 709 41.08 37.66 61.81
C GLU A 709 40.90 39.07 62.36
N ALA A 710 41.61 40.03 61.74
CA ALA A 710 41.48 41.45 62.04
C ALA A 710 40.21 42.03 61.41
N ALA A 711 39.71 43.14 61.94
CA ALA A 711 38.57 43.82 61.33
C ALA A 711 38.93 44.41 59.95
N HIS A 712 37.97 44.41 59.04
CA HIS A 712 38.07 44.98 57.70
C HIS A 712 36.98 46.03 57.43
N PRO A 713 36.90 47.14 58.19
CA PRO A 713 35.74 48.06 58.15
C PRO A 713 35.42 48.63 56.76
N HIS A 714 36.44 48.75 55.90
CA HIS A 714 36.32 49.17 54.51
C HIS A 714 35.41 48.27 53.63
N LEU A 715 35.07 47.07 54.10
CA LEU A 715 34.18 46.14 53.40
C LEU A 715 32.68 46.38 53.68
N LEU A 716 32.37 47.27 54.64
CA LEU A 716 31.02 47.62 55.04
C LEU A 716 30.57 48.94 54.42
N PRO A 717 29.25 49.24 54.40
CA PRO A 717 28.74 50.51 53.88
C PRO A 717 29.38 51.70 54.61
N SER A 718 29.76 52.75 53.88
CA SER A 718 30.35 53.98 54.46
C SER A 718 29.44 54.71 55.45
N GLU A 719 28.13 54.43 55.38
CA GLU A 719 27.10 54.93 56.29
C GLU A 719 27.20 54.32 57.70
N TRP A 720 27.94 53.20 57.85
CA TRP A 720 28.07 52.47 59.10
C TRP A 720 29.30 52.97 59.87
N ASP A 721 29.13 53.18 61.17
CA ASP A 721 30.20 53.70 62.02
C ASP A 721 31.34 52.67 62.16
N ALA A 722 32.55 53.06 61.74
CA ALA A 722 33.76 52.26 61.85
C ALA A 722 34.22 52.05 63.30
N GLY A 723 33.67 52.81 64.26
CA GLY A 723 33.91 52.63 65.69
C GLY A 723 32.98 51.63 66.38
N GLU A 724 31.91 51.18 65.70
CA GLU A 724 30.91 50.29 66.29
C GLU A 724 31.44 48.83 66.33
N PRO A 725 31.51 48.20 67.53
CA PRO A 725 32.07 46.85 67.69
C PRO A 725 31.41 45.77 66.81
N ASP A 726 30.10 45.85 66.64
CA ASP A 726 29.31 44.95 65.78
C ASP A 726 29.81 44.97 64.33
N ASN A 727 30.23 46.14 63.85
CA ASN A 727 30.69 46.32 62.48
C ASN A 727 32.08 45.69 62.28
N ASP A 728 32.96 45.71 63.29
CA ASP A 728 34.23 44.98 63.24
C ASP A 728 34.00 43.48 63.01
N ILE A 729 33.04 42.87 63.71
CA ILE A 729 32.71 41.44 63.60
C ILE A 729 32.09 41.12 62.23
N LEU A 730 31.15 41.95 61.77
CA LEU A 730 30.52 41.77 60.45
C LEU A 730 31.52 41.93 59.31
N SER A 731 32.50 42.81 59.46
CA SER A 731 33.53 43.02 58.46
C SER A 731 34.42 41.79 58.24
N VAL A 732 34.67 41.00 59.29
CA VAL A 732 35.38 39.71 59.19
C VAL A 732 34.53 38.67 58.43
N ALA A 733 33.24 38.59 58.72
CA ALA A 733 32.33 37.71 57.99
C ALA A 733 32.22 38.11 56.51
N GLN A 734 32.24 39.41 56.24
CA GLN A 734 32.24 39.96 54.89
C GLN A 734 33.57 39.67 54.15
N TYR A 735 34.71 39.76 54.83
CA TYR A 735 36.02 39.41 54.27
C TYR A 735 36.09 37.96 53.80
N LEU A 736 35.43 37.05 54.53
CA LEU A 736 35.42 35.62 54.25
C LEU A 736 34.31 35.18 53.27
N ARG A 737 33.48 36.11 52.77
CA ARG A 737 32.23 35.80 52.03
C ARG A 737 32.38 34.94 50.77
N LEU A 738 33.60 34.71 50.30
CA LEU A 738 33.87 33.78 49.19
C LEU A 738 33.92 32.31 49.64
N SER A 739 34.03 32.06 50.94
CA SER A 739 33.86 30.75 51.59
C SER A 739 32.41 30.58 52.02
N ASP A 740 32.01 29.37 52.42
CA ASP A 740 30.75 29.18 53.16
C ASP A 740 30.91 29.85 54.53
N VAL A 741 30.22 30.97 54.80
CA VAL A 741 30.36 31.75 56.04
C VAL A 741 29.07 31.71 56.84
N LEU A 742 29.19 31.39 58.12
CA LEU A 742 28.12 31.47 59.10
C LEU A 742 28.54 32.37 60.27
N LEU A 743 27.78 33.45 60.51
CA LEU A 743 27.91 34.24 61.73
C LEU A 743 27.14 33.58 62.87
N LEU A 744 27.81 33.27 63.97
CA LEU A 744 27.17 32.83 65.21
C LEU A 744 27.13 33.96 66.22
N SER A 745 25.92 34.47 66.47
CA SER A 745 25.66 35.54 67.43
C SER A 745 24.31 35.33 68.11
N ASN A 746 24.25 35.49 69.42
CA ASN A 746 22.99 35.50 70.15
C ASN A 746 22.30 36.89 70.12
N ASP A 747 22.99 37.93 69.67
CA ASP A 747 22.40 39.25 69.44
C ASP A 747 21.52 39.28 68.17
N ARG A 748 20.23 39.60 68.34
CA ARG A 748 19.26 39.65 67.24
C ARG A 748 19.56 40.79 66.25
N ASN A 749 20.04 41.93 66.72
CA ASN A 749 20.35 43.08 65.88
C ASN A 749 21.56 42.78 65.00
N LEU A 750 22.62 42.19 65.56
CA LEU A 750 23.79 41.77 64.80
C LEU A 750 23.43 40.73 63.72
N ARG A 751 22.58 39.75 64.04
CA ARG A 751 22.06 38.79 63.03
C ARG A 751 21.24 39.46 61.93
N ASN A 752 20.43 40.46 62.27
CA ASN A 752 19.65 41.21 61.26
C ASN A 752 20.56 42.05 60.35
N LYS A 753 21.58 42.71 60.91
CA LYS A 753 22.62 43.41 60.15
C LYS A 753 23.36 42.45 59.20
N ALA A 754 23.76 41.27 59.68
CA ALA A 754 24.40 40.25 58.86
C ALA A 754 23.51 39.78 57.69
N LYS A 755 22.23 39.51 57.95
CA LYS A 755 21.26 39.14 56.90
C LYS A 755 21.06 40.25 55.87
N SER A 756 21.10 41.52 56.29
CA SER A 756 21.02 42.66 55.35
C SER A 756 22.22 42.74 54.41
N LEU A 757 23.37 42.20 54.82
CA LEU A 757 24.58 42.06 53.99
C LEU A 757 24.59 40.76 53.16
N GLY A 758 23.55 39.93 53.27
CA GLY A 758 23.46 38.65 52.58
C GLY A 758 24.25 37.51 53.24
N LEU A 759 24.70 37.68 54.48
CA LEU A 759 25.44 36.66 55.23
C LEU A 759 24.48 35.74 55.99
N ALA A 760 24.83 34.44 56.07
CA ALA A 760 24.09 33.52 56.92
C ALA A 760 24.41 33.80 58.40
N ALA A 761 23.38 33.88 59.24
CA ALA A 761 23.53 34.15 60.66
C ALA A 761 22.55 33.31 61.51
N GLU A 762 23.07 32.66 62.55
CA GLU A 762 22.32 31.82 63.48
C GLU A 762 22.69 32.13 64.93
N ASP A 763 21.78 31.87 65.86
CA ASP A 763 22.10 31.85 67.30
C ASP A 763 22.63 30.48 67.72
N THR A 764 23.24 30.44 68.91
CA THR A 764 23.91 29.23 69.42
C THR A 764 22.95 28.07 69.70
N THR A 765 21.68 28.33 70.01
CA THR A 765 20.67 27.29 70.25
C THR A 765 20.21 26.67 68.94
N SER A 766 19.94 27.50 67.92
CA SER A 766 19.60 27.07 66.56
C SER A 766 20.75 26.32 65.88
N TYR A 767 21.99 26.71 66.14
CA TYR A 767 23.17 26.02 65.63
C TYR A 767 23.35 24.62 66.25
N ALA A 768 23.09 24.49 67.55
CA ALA A 768 23.25 23.25 68.32
C ALA A 768 22.09 22.25 68.14
N ALA A 769 20.96 22.66 67.55
CA ALA A 769 19.84 21.76 67.29
C ALA A 769 20.23 20.67 66.26
N PRO A 770 19.82 19.39 66.47
CA PRO A 770 20.06 18.34 65.48
C PRO A 770 19.36 18.68 64.16
N ALA A 771 20.02 18.38 63.03
CA ALA A 771 19.58 18.79 61.69
C ALA A 771 18.12 18.40 61.33
N ALA A 772 17.55 17.41 62.02
CA ALA A 772 16.15 16.98 61.87
C ALA A 772 15.10 18.00 62.39
N ALA A 773 15.46 18.94 63.26
CA ALA A 773 14.52 19.92 63.83
C ALA A 773 14.43 21.24 63.04
N LYS A 774 15.30 21.48 62.05
CA LYS A 774 15.29 22.70 61.20
C LYS A 774 14.25 22.66 60.07
N ALA A 775 13.51 21.56 59.90
CA ALA A 775 12.51 21.39 58.84
C ALA A 775 11.10 21.93 59.18
N THR A 776 10.84 22.42 60.40
CA THR A 776 9.50 22.84 60.85
C THR A 776 9.24 24.35 60.83
N SER A 777 10.09 25.16 60.20
CA SER A 777 9.79 26.58 59.96
C SER A 777 10.18 27.03 58.55
N THR A 778 9.64 26.36 57.54
CA THR A 778 9.45 26.93 56.20
C THR A 778 8.05 27.55 56.14
N PRO A 779 7.88 28.72 55.49
CA PRO A 779 6.58 29.36 55.40
C PRO A 779 5.63 28.48 54.60
N THR A 780 4.40 28.36 55.09
CA THR A 780 3.26 27.72 54.43
C THR A 780 3.24 28.07 52.93
N PRO A 781 3.14 27.08 52.02
CA PRO A 781 3.00 27.37 50.61
C PRO A 781 1.70 28.16 50.39
N ALA A 782 1.81 29.31 49.73
CA ALA A 782 0.65 30.06 49.29
C ALA A 782 -0.23 29.16 48.42
N ARG A 783 -1.43 28.90 48.93
CA ARG A 783 -2.53 28.21 48.26
C ARG A 783 -2.74 28.84 46.89
N ALA A 784 -2.62 28.05 45.83
CA ALA A 784 -3.06 28.42 44.49
C ALA A 784 -4.51 28.91 44.54
N LYS A 785 -4.75 30.14 44.10
CA LYS A 785 -6.10 30.60 43.71
C LYS A 785 -6.32 30.20 42.24
N PRO A 786 -7.52 29.72 41.88
CA PRO A 786 -7.81 29.27 40.54
C PRO A 786 -7.90 30.46 39.58
N ASN A 787 -7.42 30.24 38.36
CA ASN A 787 -7.67 31.11 37.22
C ASN A 787 -9.17 31.39 37.08
N ARG A 788 -9.56 32.67 37.13
CA ARG A 788 -10.76 33.15 36.45
C ARG A 788 -10.33 33.82 35.16
N ARG A 789 -11.00 33.40 34.09
CA ARG A 789 -11.17 34.15 32.84
C ARG A 789 -11.67 35.56 33.11
#